data_AF-A0A815ZL15-F1
#
_entry.id   AF-A0A815ZL15-F1
#
_cell.length_a   1.000
_cell.length_b   1.000
_cell.length_c   1.000
_cell.angle_alpha   90.00
_cell.angle_beta   90.00
_cell.angle_gamma   90.00
#
_symmetry.space_group_name_H-M   'P 1'
#
loop_
_entity.id
_entity.type
_entity.pdbx_description
1 polymer ?
#
loop_
_entity_poly.entity_id
_entity_poly.type
_entity_poly.pdbx_seq_one_letter_code
_entity_poly.pdbx_strand_id
1 'polypeptide(L)'
;MSLSKSNYVQHSNWTVIVVTAQDQETAYAFDFILRQRQRYGLIDKSTTILTVNDPQEKLGSGGATLNALLVVTEHLSAKAGYSLVNTNVLHSAHILILHSGRTFPYDACHRSLATLPARFGPHRPWLLTNLDLLLHDFNNLIASSELPYGVWVSSTDAFITLPKTGIKIPVNTDIHALATLEDVQYATGHGVYIIDKDNNIVTNILYQASMDELTKLANNEHKVPVACSILYFSVNFAEKLITFHRIPPLDGCTYEGIDNGSQPNQLSLYFDFILAACVDISFEKFLSLHYQHITNDLIKQSKTFLWNQLNGKTKFTCEILPDSCHFQYIDAHWPYLNKDNIHSQRDNIQWLPIQHSIIDDKKQMELENLSIINSIIHNECNLGKNITIHNSIVGNRVTLGDNSAIQSVDFSKKNFHLTIPSDVIIQRIILSLQTMNEMSNNQLDVYTIIGIHDDVKRLFTNEKFTILNMSWDKFKQQTGIDIWDLWPDLQNNPEKRTLANARLYPVLHFNNISSLNEDLLWFFNPTQIFFQQWKSSWRLSLHDILIHANVFKEITRRQNLFHTISRQKILNLLFLHGSKQKTNDSYLALLKQTIADGHSTDMLDAFDRACLDNSNKLQILSCLFSAIANTLAEMAGGDQAGLRSGPYLNREWQYAFLMFEEGKYLLGIQHLIKQRQLWIDRSDLLIRAARHYDGATQTLIKQGVLTCRSKCSIENNSKTI
;
A
#
# COMPACT_ATOMS: atom_id res chain seq x y z
N MET A 1 -32.44 13.92 -24.81
CA MET A 1 -31.64 15.16 -24.98
C MET A 1 -30.25 14.74 -25.43
N SER A 2 -29.81 15.31 -26.55
CA SER A 2 -28.66 14.90 -27.35
C SER A 2 -27.33 14.98 -26.60
N LEU A 3 -26.59 13.87 -26.60
CA LEU A 3 -25.17 13.80 -26.26
C LEU A 3 -24.38 14.66 -27.25
N SER A 4 -23.91 15.82 -26.78
CA SER A 4 -22.88 16.59 -27.48
C SER A 4 -21.60 15.76 -27.53
N LYS A 5 -21.11 15.48 -28.74
CA LYS A 5 -19.77 14.95 -28.98
C LYS A 5 -18.75 15.91 -28.34
N SER A 6 -18.24 15.54 -27.18
CA SER A 6 -17.08 16.20 -26.57
C SER A 6 -15.86 15.90 -27.44
N ASN A 7 -15.12 16.94 -27.81
CA ASN A 7 -13.80 16.85 -28.43
C ASN A 7 -12.93 15.86 -27.64
N TYR A 8 -12.57 14.72 -28.25
CA TYR A 8 -11.63 13.78 -27.67
C TYR A 8 -10.24 14.44 -27.68
N VAL A 9 -9.84 15.02 -26.54
CA VAL A 9 -8.41 15.18 -26.25
C VAL A 9 -7.87 13.76 -26.11
N GLN A 10 -6.97 13.37 -27.01
CA GLN A 10 -6.34 12.06 -26.97
C GLN A 10 -5.37 12.07 -25.79
N HIS A 11 -5.81 11.59 -24.63
CA HIS A 11 -4.94 11.50 -23.45
C HIS A 11 -3.85 10.46 -23.71
N SER A 12 -2.59 10.88 -23.58
CA SER A 12 -1.45 9.96 -23.60
C SER A 12 -1.50 9.07 -22.36
N ASN A 13 -1.24 7.77 -22.56
CA ASN A 13 -1.20 6.77 -21.50
C ASN A 13 0.21 6.19 -21.38
N TRP A 14 0.54 5.66 -20.21
CA TRP A 14 1.78 4.90 -20.03
C TRP A 14 1.77 3.66 -20.92
N THR A 15 2.87 3.45 -21.65
CA THR A 15 3.08 2.22 -22.43
C THR A 15 3.41 1.06 -21.48
N VAL A 16 4.30 1.32 -20.52
CA VAL A 16 4.72 0.35 -19.50
C VAL A 16 4.87 1.02 -18.14
N ILE A 17 4.35 0.39 -17.09
CA ILE A 17 4.66 0.71 -15.70
C ILE A 17 5.41 -0.49 -15.11
N VAL A 18 6.57 -0.21 -14.51
CA VAL A 18 7.42 -1.20 -13.86
C VAL A 18 7.60 -0.84 -12.39
N VAL A 19 7.42 -1.81 -11.51
CA VAL A 19 7.87 -1.69 -10.11
C VAL A 19 9.06 -2.62 -9.90
N THR A 20 10.17 -2.07 -9.42
CA THR A 20 11.33 -2.90 -9.02
C THR A 20 11.20 -3.32 -7.57
N ALA A 21 11.66 -4.53 -7.25
CA ALA A 21 11.67 -5.09 -5.89
C ALA A 21 13.01 -5.77 -5.59
N GLN A 22 13.35 -5.94 -4.30
CA GLN A 22 14.61 -6.62 -3.92
C GLN A 22 14.53 -8.14 -4.01
N ASP A 23 13.33 -8.70 -4.00
CA ASP A 23 13.10 -10.13 -3.94
C ASP A 23 11.83 -10.51 -4.72
N GLN A 24 11.73 -11.79 -5.07
CA GLN A 24 10.63 -12.33 -5.87
C GLN A 24 9.28 -12.24 -5.17
N GLU A 25 9.25 -12.40 -3.84
CA GLU A 25 8.01 -12.39 -3.07
C GLU A 25 7.38 -10.99 -3.06
N THR A 26 8.20 -9.97 -2.84
CA THR A 26 7.82 -8.56 -2.93
C THR A 26 7.42 -8.19 -4.36
N ALA A 27 8.12 -8.67 -5.39
CA ALA A 27 7.74 -8.44 -6.79
C ALA A 27 6.35 -9.02 -7.09
N TYR A 28 6.07 -10.24 -6.64
CA TYR A 28 4.75 -10.87 -6.80
C TYR A 28 3.65 -10.08 -6.07
N ALA A 29 3.94 -9.56 -4.88
CA ALA A 29 3.02 -8.69 -4.15
C ALA A 29 2.66 -7.42 -4.92
N PHE A 30 3.64 -6.78 -5.58
CA PHE A 30 3.37 -5.63 -6.44
C PHE A 30 2.57 -6.00 -7.69
N ASP A 31 2.87 -7.13 -8.34
CA ASP A 31 2.14 -7.57 -9.54
C ASP A 31 0.65 -7.75 -9.21
N PHE A 32 0.37 -8.43 -8.10
CA PHE A 32 -0.99 -8.62 -7.59
C PHE A 32 -1.71 -7.29 -7.35
N ILE A 33 -1.06 -6.34 -6.67
CA ILE A 33 -1.65 -5.00 -6.40
C ILE A 33 -1.84 -4.20 -7.68
N LEU A 34 -0.85 -4.13 -8.57
CA LEU A 34 -0.94 -3.34 -9.80
C LEU A 34 -2.04 -3.88 -10.73
N ARG A 35 -2.18 -5.21 -10.86
CA ARG A 35 -3.28 -5.82 -11.62
C ARG A 35 -4.65 -5.50 -11.02
N GLN A 36 -4.77 -5.48 -9.70
CA GLN A 36 -5.99 -4.98 -9.05
C GLN A 36 -6.26 -3.51 -9.42
N ARG A 37 -5.24 -2.65 -9.40
CA ARG A 37 -5.36 -1.22 -9.71
C ARG A 37 -5.73 -0.98 -11.17
N GLN A 38 -5.26 -1.84 -12.08
CA GLN A 38 -5.69 -1.85 -13.48
C GLN A 38 -7.15 -2.27 -13.63
N ARG A 39 -7.59 -3.32 -12.92
CA ARG A 39 -9.00 -3.74 -12.90
C ARG A 39 -9.93 -2.64 -12.38
N TYR A 40 -9.48 -1.87 -11.39
CA TYR A 40 -10.26 -0.74 -10.85
C TYR A 40 -10.19 0.53 -11.69
N GLY A 41 -9.40 0.54 -12.77
CA GLY A 41 -9.25 1.68 -13.67
C GLY A 41 -8.39 2.82 -13.12
N LEU A 42 -7.50 2.55 -12.14
CA LEU A 42 -6.44 3.48 -11.79
C LEU A 42 -5.31 3.42 -12.83
N ILE A 43 -4.99 2.23 -13.32
CA ILE A 43 -4.05 2.01 -14.44
C ILE A 43 -4.87 1.67 -15.69
N ASP A 44 -4.51 2.26 -16.83
CA ASP A 44 -5.22 2.01 -18.09
C ASP A 44 -5.06 0.54 -18.54
N LYS A 45 -6.09 -0.02 -19.18
CA LYS A 45 -6.08 -1.43 -19.64
C LYS A 45 -5.05 -1.71 -20.74
N SER A 46 -4.64 -0.69 -21.49
CA SER A 46 -3.63 -0.81 -22.53
C SER A 46 -2.19 -0.77 -22.00
N THR A 47 -1.99 -0.24 -20.78
CA THR A 47 -0.68 -0.18 -20.13
C THR A 47 -0.19 -1.57 -19.76
N THR A 48 1.06 -1.86 -20.13
CA THR A 48 1.73 -3.10 -19.73
C THR A 48 2.25 -2.95 -18.31
N ILE A 49 1.97 -3.91 -17.44
CA ILE A 49 2.45 -3.92 -16.05
C ILE A 49 3.55 -4.96 -15.93
N LEU A 50 4.72 -4.56 -15.43
CA LEU A 50 5.82 -5.47 -15.13
C LEU A 50 6.27 -5.26 -13.68
N THR A 51 6.77 -6.33 -13.06
CA THR A 51 7.46 -6.29 -11.78
C THR A 51 8.79 -6.99 -11.92
N VAL A 52 9.86 -6.33 -11.52
CA VAL A 52 11.23 -6.82 -11.73
C VAL A 52 11.92 -6.92 -10.38
N ASN A 53 12.21 -8.14 -9.93
CA ASN A 53 13.05 -8.34 -8.77
C ASN A 53 14.53 -8.24 -9.12
N ASP A 54 15.36 -7.98 -8.12
CA ASP A 54 16.80 -8.19 -8.23
C ASP A 54 17.07 -9.69 -8.51
N PRO A 55 17.90 -10.03 -9.52
CA PRO A 55 18.17 -11.40 -9.93
C PRO A 55 18.97 -12.18 -8.89
N GLN A 56 19.93 -11.52 -8.25
CA GLN A 56 20.72 -12.05 -7.15
C GLN A 56 21.27 -10.90 -6.30
N GLU A 57 21.22 -11.07 -4.97
CA GLU A 57 21.58 -10.03 -3.98
C GLU A 57 20.86 -8.69 -4.23
N LYS A 58 21.20 -7.63 -3.48
CA LYS A 58 20.56 -6.31 -3.67
C LYS A 58 21.33 -5.51 -4.71
N LEU A 59 20.77 -5.26 -5.88
CA LEU A 59 21.45 -4.55 -6.98
C LEU A 59 21.63 -3.04 -6.76
N GLY A 60 20.93 -2.47 -5.79
CA GLY A 60 20.85 -1.02 -5.62
C GLY A 60 19.98 -0.37 -6.71
N SER A 61 19.62 0.91 -6.54
CA SER A 61 18.66 1.56 -7.45
C SER A 61 19.19 1.73 -8.88
N GLY A 62 20.49 1.87 -9.07
CA GLY A 62 21.11 2.01 -10.39
C GLY A 62 21.12 0.68 -11.12
N GLY A 63 21.53 -0.40 -10.44
CA GLY A 63 21.45 -1.75 -10.99
C GLY A 63 20.00 -2.17 -11.29
N ALA A 64 19.07 -1.91 -10.37
CA ALA A 64 17.64 -2.16 -10.58
C ALA A 64 17.08 -1.36 -11.77
N THR A 65 17.56 -0.14 -12.02
CA THR A 65 17.17 0.66 -13.21
C THR A 65 17.63 -0.03 -14.49
N LEU A 66 18.90 -0.48 -14.56
CA LEU A 66 19.43 -1.18 -15.73
C LEU A 66 18.68 -2.50 -15.99
N ASN A 67 18.45 -3.29 -14.94
CA ASN A 67 17.71 -4.55 -15.04
C ASN A 67 16.27 -4.32 -15.52
N ALA A 68 15.58 -3.35 -14.93
CA ALA A 68 14.20 -3.01 -15.33
C ALA A 68 14.14 -2.53 -16.79
N LEU A 69 15.10 -1.70 -17.21
CA LEU A 69 15.13 -1.18 -18.57
C LEU A 69 15.41 -2.28 -19.61
N LEU A 70 16.27 -3.26 -19.29
CA LEU A 70 16.47 -4.46 -20.11
C LEU A 70 15.16 -5.24 -20.26
N VAL A 71 14.50 -5.60 -19.15
CA VAL A 71 13.25 -6.38 -19.15
C VAL A 71 12.13 -5.66 -19.90
N VAL A 72 12.00 -4.34 -19.74
CA VAL A 72 11.02 -3.53 -20.49
C VAL A 72 11.29 -3.60 -21.99
N THR A 73 12.55 -3.40 -22.38
CA THR A 73 12.94 -3.38 -23.80
C THR A 73 12.73 -4.74 -24.44
N GLU A 74 13.05 -5.83 -23.74
CA GLU A 74 12.75 -7.20 -24.16
C GLU A 74 11.25 -7.42 -24.37
N HIS A 75 10.43 -7.04 -23.39
CA HIS A 75 8.99 -7.23 -23.47
C HIS A 75 8.38 -6.44 -24.64
N LEU A 76 8.79 -5.19 -24.81
CA LEU A 76 8.34 -4.36 -25.94
C LEU A 76 8.86 -4.89 -27.28
N SER A 77 10.08 -5.40 -27.33
CA SER A 77 10.65 -6.04 -28.53
C SER A 77 9.83 -7.26 -28.95
N ALA A 78 9.52 -8.15 -28.00
CA ALA A 78 8.69 -9.32 -28.23
C ALA A 78 7.28 -8.94 -28.69
N LYS A 79 6.66 -7.94 -28.05
CA LYS A 79 5.34 -7.42 -28.44
C LYS A 79 5.32 -6.82 -29.85
N ALA A 80 6.44 -6.23 -30.29
CA ALA A 80 6.64 -5.72 -31.64
C ALA A 80 7.04 -6.80 -32.67
N GLY A 81 7.19 -8.06 -32.25
CA GLY A 81 7.54 -9.19 -33.12
C GLY A 81 9.03 -9.36 -33.41
N TYR A 82 9.91 -8.68 -32.67
CA TYR A 82 11.35 -8.92 -32.75
C TYR A 82 11.75 -10.17 -31.97
N SER A 83 12.75 -10.89 -32.47
CA SER A 83 13.33 -12.08 -31.83
C SER A 83 14.50 -11.76 -30.88
N LEU A 84 14.99 -10.52 -30.90
CA LEU A 84 16.10 -10.01 -30.09
C LEU A 84 15.74 -8.64 -29.52
N VAL A 85 16.45 -8.22 -28.47
CA VAL A 85 16.34 -6.87 -27.89
C VAL A 85 16.59 -5.82 -28.97
N ASN A 86 15.60 -4.95 -29.18
CA ASN A 86 15.66 -3.88 -30.15
C ASN A 86 15.29 -2.54 -29.49
N THR A 87 16.24 -1.63 -29.40
CA THR A 87 16.06 -0.34 -28.71
C THR A 87 15.11 0.61 -29.45
N ASN A 88 14.82 0.37 -30.74
CA ASN A 88 13.88 1.19 -31.51
C ASN A 88 12.48 1.24 -30.89
N VAL A 89 12.08 0.23 -30.11
CA VAL A 89 10.79 0.21 -29.40
C VAL A 89 10.64 1.32 -28.37
N LEU A 90 11.75 1.91 -27.91
CA LEU A 90 11.74 3.02 -26.95
C LEU A 90 11.31 4.35 -27.58
N HIS A 91 11.46 4.52 -28.90
CA HIS A 91 11.11 5.76 -29.61
C HIS A 91 9.61 6.04 -29.67
N SER A 92 8.78 5.09 -29.25
CA SER A 92 7.32 5.22 -29.19
C SER A 92 6.75 4.77 -27.84
N ALA A 93 7.55 4.79 -26.78
CA ALA A 93 7.17 4.29 -25.47
C ALA A 93 7.27 5.36 -24.37
N HIS A 94 6.21 5.46 -23.56
CA HIS A 94 6.24 6.13 -22.27
C HIS A 94 6.40 5.08 -21.17
N ILE A 95 7.55 5.09 -20.51
CA ILE A 95 7.91 4.08 -19.50
C ILE A 95 8.00 4.76 -18.13
N LEU A 96 7.36 4.17 -17.12
CA LEU A 96 7.48 4.57 -15.71
C LEU A 96 8.11 3.44 -14.91
N ILE A 97 9.26 3.69 -14.29
CA ILE A 97 9.96 2.78 -13.37
C ILE A 97 9.81 3.33 -11.94
N LEU A 98 9.24 2.53 -11.06
CA LEU A 98 9.03 2.84 -9.65
C LEU A 98 9.91 1.91 -8.80
N HIS A 99 10.83 2.49 -8.03
CA HIS A 99 11.72 1.72 -7.16
C HIS A 99 11.11 1.51 -5.77
N SER A 100 10.90 0.25 -5.41
CA SER A 100 10.55 -0.18 -4.05
C SER A 100 11.61 -1.14 -3.51
N GLY A 101 12.37 -0.72 -2.50
CA GLY A 101 13.40 -1.60 -1.91
C GLY A 101 13.93 -1.19 -0.56
N ARG A 102 13.40 -0.14 0.08
CA ARG A 102 13.82 0.21 1.43
C ARG A 102 12.80 -0.31 2.42
N THR A 103 13.26 -1.18 3.32
CA THR A 103 12.47 -1.64 4.47
C THR A 103 11.99 -0.44 5.26
N PHE A 104 10.74 -0.50 5.72
CA PHE A 104 10.13 0.56 6.49
C PHE A 104 9.81 0.06 7.90
N PRO A 105 10.42 0.64 8.94
CA PRO A 105 10.21 0.21 10.33
C PRO A 105 8.77 0.28 10.82
N TYR A 106 7.92 1.04 10.14
CA TYR A 106 6.57 1.37 10.61
C TYR A 106 5.45 0.68 9.82
N ASP A 107 5.78 -0.07 8.75
CA ASP A 107 4.84 -0.92 8.01
C ASP A 107 5.62 -2.00 7.23
N ALA A 108 5.30 -3.28 7.47
CA ALA A 108 5.90 -4.43 6.79
C ALA A 108 5.71 -4.46 5.27
N CYS A 109 4.68 -3.79 4.73
CA CYS A 109 4.43 -3.70 3.29
C CYS A 109 5.21 -2.55 2.62
N HIS A 110 6.21 -1.98 3.30
CA HIS A 110 6.99 -0.83 2.84
C HIS A 110 6.18 0.48 2.77
N ARG A 111 6.88 1.60 2.51
CA ARG A 111 6.28 2.93 2.37
C ARG A 111 5.28 3.02 1.23
N SER A 112 5.54 2.31 0.14
CA SER A 112 4.70 2.27 -1.06
C SER A 112 3.29 1.76 -0.78
N LEU A 113 3.14 0.76 0.08
CA LEU A 113 1.85 0.13 0.38
C LEU A 113 1.30 0.49 1.77
N ALA A 114 1.90 1.50 2.43
CA ALA A 114 1.35 2.10 3.63
C ALA A 114 -0.05 2.68 3.33
N THR A 115 -1.02 2.37 4.19
CA THR A 115 -2.46 2.66 3.96
C THR A 115 -2.84 4.07 4.40
N LEU A 116 -3.26 4.95 3.51
CA LEU A 116 -3.47 6.36 3.83
C LEU A 116 -4.90 6.66 4.33
N PRO A 117 -5.09 7.64 5.23
CA PRO A 117 -6.41 8.10 5.69
C PRO A 117 -7.12 8.93 4.60
N ALA A 118 -7.31 8.34 3.42
CA ALA A 118 -7.88 8.98 2.25
C ALA A 118 -8.66 7.98 1.37
N ARG A 119 -9.54 8.53 0.53
CA ARG A 119 -10.26 7.78 -0.52
C ARG A 119 -10.33 8.56 -1.83
N PHE A 120 -10.42 7.83 -2.94
CA PHE A 120 -10.73 8.41 -4.26
C PHE A 120 -12.24 8.59 -4.43
N GLY A 121 -12.78 9.76 -4.13
CA GLY A 121 -14.23 10.03 -4.23
C GLY A 121 -15.13 8.96 -3.55
N PRO A 122 -16.45 8.97 -3.79
CA PRO A 122 -17.37 8.00 -3.19
C PRO A 122 -17.45 6.66 -3.93
N HIS A 123 -16.91 6.56 -5.16
CA HIS A 123 -17.13 5.43 -6.07
C HIS A 123 -15.97 4.43 -6.18
N ARG A 124 -14.85 4.67 -5.50
CA ARG A 124 -13.66 3.80 -5.55
C ARG A 124 -13.32 3.30 -4.14
N PRO A 125 -13.98 2.24 -3.68
CA PRO A 125 -13.88 1.78 -2.31
C PRO A 125 -12.73 0.77 -2.18
N TRP A 126 -11.49 1.21 -2.30
CA TRP A 126 -10.33 0.39 -1.93
C TRP A 126 -9.44 1.16 -0.97
N LEU A 127 -8.54 0.43 -0.30
CA LEU A 127 -7.55 1.01 0.58
C LEU A 127 -6.51 1.77 -0.24
N LEU A 128 -6.54 3.09 -0.12
CA LEU A 128 -5.61 3.97 -0.80
C LEU A 128 -4.21 3.84 -0.16
N THR A 129 -3.19 3.67 -0.98
CA THR A 129 -1.79 3.61 -0.54
C THR A 129 -0.95 4.74 -1.12
N ASN A 130 0.31 4.90 -0.66
CA ASN A 130 1.23 5.85 -1.29
C ASN A 130 1.46 5.56 -2.78
N LEU A 131 1.57 4.28 -3.15
CA LEU A 131 1.67 3.86 -4.54
C LEU A 131 0.48 4.38 -5.37
N ASP A 132 -0.73 4.33 -4.82
CA ASP A 132 -1.91 4.82 -5.52
C ASP A 132 -1.86 6.35 -5.73
N LEU A 133 -1.31 7.12 -4.77
CA LEU A 133 -1.08 8.56 -4.94
C LEU A 133 -0.05 8.84 -6.03
N LEU A 134 1.08 8.14 -6.01
CA LEU A 134 2.13 8.29 -7.02
C LEU A 134 1.59 7.99 -8.42
N LEU A 135 0.87 6.87 -8.57
CA LEU A 135 0.23 6.52 -9.84
C LEU A 135 -0.77 7.59 -10.27
N HIS A 136 -1.56 8.13 -9.35
CA HIS A 136 -2.48 9.23 -9.68
C HIS A 136 -1.75 10.46 -10.20
N ASP A 137 -0.69 10.90 -9.53
CA ASP A 137 0.08 12.08 -9.91
C ASP A 137 0.82 11.88 -11.24
N PHE A 138 1.43 10.70 -11.47
CA PHE A 138 2.07 10.36 -12.74
C PHE A 138 1.07 10.21 -13.90
N ASN A 139 -0.11 9.66 -13.65
CA ASN A 139 -1.17 9.56 -14.65
C ASN A 139 -1.70 10.92 -15.05
N ASN A 140 -1.87 11.83 -14.08
CA ASN A 140 -2.25 13.20 -14.39
C ASN A 140 -1.16 13.90 -15.20
N LEU A 141 0.11 13.70 -14.86
CA LEU A 141 1.24 14.28 -15.58
C LEU A 141 1.23 13.86 -17.06
N ILE A 142 1.16 12.56 -17.36
CA ILE A 142 1.15 12.08 -18.75
C ILE A 142 -0.12 12.48 -19.51
N ALA A 143 -1.25 12.62 -18.81
CA ALA A 143 -2.52 13.02 -19.42
C ALA A 143 -2.63 14.53 -19.68
N SER A 144 -1.93 15.37 -18.90
CA SER A 144 -2.00 16.84 -18.98
C SER A 144 -0.90 17.48 -19.82
N SER A 145 0.14 16.72 -20.18
CA SER A 145 1.29 17.25 -20.91
C SER A 145 1.65 16.42 -22.12
N GLU A 146 2.10 17.09 -23.18
CA GLU A 146 2.74 16.46 -24.34
C GLU A 146 4.13 15.97 -23.94
N LEU A 147 4.19 14.99 -23.03
CA LEU A 147 5.46 14.43 -22.57
C LEU A 147 6.17 13.74 -23.73
N PRO A 148 7.48 13.99 -23.93
CA PRO A 148 8.27 13.20 -24.86
C PRO A 148 8.30 11.73 -24.44
N TYR A 149 8.45 10.84 -25.43
CA TYR A 149 8.77 9.45 -25.17
C TYR A 149 10.10 9.33 -24.42
N GLY A 150 10.20 8.34 -23.54
CA GLY A 150 11.35 8.18 -22.66
C GLY A 150 10.99 7.44 -21.38
N VAL A 151 11.91 7.49 -20.43
CA VAL A 151 11.82 6.71 -19.18
C VAL A 151 11.75 7.65 -17.99
N TRP A 152 10.68 7.55 -17.21
CA TRP A 152 10.54 8.19 -15.92
C TRP A 152 10.95 7.21 -14.82
N VAL A 153 11.79 7.65 -13.89
CA VAL A 153 12.25 6.85 -12.76
C VAL A 153 11.93 7.58 -11.47
N SER A 154 11.26 6.91 -10.54
CA SER A 154 10.84 7.49 -9.26
C SER A 154 10.98 6.51 -8.10
N SER A 155 11.27 7.02 -6.91
CA SER A 155 11.19 6.26 -5.66
C SER A 155 9.76 6.21 -5.13
N THR A 156 9.37 5.10 -4.52
CA THR A 156 8.06 4.99 -3.85
C THR A 156 8.05 5.43 -2.38
N ASP A 157 9.16 6.01 -1.89
CA ASP A 157 9.38 6.31 -0.47
C ASP A 157 8.80 7.65 0.01
N ALA A 158 8.41 8.53 -0.91
CA ALA A 158 7.96 9.87 -0.59
C ALA A 158 6.54 10.13 -1.09
N PHE A 159 5.85 11.03 -0.40
CA PHE A 159 4.75 11.77 -0.97
C PHE A 159 5.30 12.86 -1.87
N ILE A 160 4.76 12.95 -3.08
CA ILE A 160 5.08 14.03 -4.01
C ILE A 160 3.84 14.48 -4.74
N THR A 161 3.58 15.79 -4.79
CA THR A 161 2.55 16.37 -5.64
C THR A 161 3.20 16.93 -6.89
N LEU A 162 2.70 16.55 -8.06
CA LEU A 162 3.21 17.02 -9.36
C LEU A 162 2.35 18.17 -9.91
N PRO A 163 2.93 19.10 -10.70
CA PRO A 163 2.22 20.26 -11.20
C PRO A 163 1.14 19.88 -12.22
N LYS A 164 -0.08 20.40 -12.04
CA LYS A 164 -1.21 20.18 -12.97
C LYS A 164 -0.96 20.75 -14.37
N THR A 165 -0.12 21.78 -14.46
CA THR A 165 0.25 22.45 -15.72
C THR A 165 1.20 21.65 -16.60
N GLY A 166 1.65 20.47 -16.14
CA GLY A 166 2.67 19.68 -16.82
C GLY A 166 4.10 20.09 -16.46
N ILE A 167 5.06 19.33 -16.98
CA ILE A 167 6.51 19.54 -16.80
C ILE A 167 7.12 19.82 -18.18
N LYS A 168 8.06 20.77 -18.26
CA LYS A 168 8.66 21.17 -19.54
C LYS A 168 10.05 20.58 -19.69
N ILE A 169 10.12 19.42 -20.33
CA ILE A 169 11.39 18.76 -20.63
C ILE A 169 12.10 19.48 -21.80
N PRO A 170 13.34 19.97 -21.63
CA PRO A 170 14.09 20.58 -22.72
C PRO A 170 14.40 19.59 -23.85
N VAL A 171 14.26 20.00 -25.12
CA VAL A 171 14.43 19.14 -26.31
C VAL A 171 15.79 18.45 -26.36
N ASN A 172 16.85 19.16 -25.98
CA ASN A 172 18.22 18.64 -25.99
C ASN A 172 18.66 18.36 -24.55
N THR A 173 18.04 17.37 -23.91
CA THR A 173 18.40 16.90 -22.56
C THR A 173 18.52 15.39 -22.55
N ASP A 174 19.47 14.87 -21.77
CA ASP A 174 19.62 13.43 -21.57
C ASP A 174 18.96 12.99 -20.27
N ILE A 175 19.18 13.78 -19.22
CA ILE A 175 18.60 13.59 -17.90
C ILE A 175 17.89 14.88 -17.49
N HIS A 176 16.67 14.76 -16.99
CA HIS A 176 15.91 15.86 -16.42
C HIS A 176 15.43 15.49 -15.01
N ALA A 177 15.88 16.23 -14.00
CA ALA A 177 15.49 16.05 -12.61
C ALA A 177 14.39 17.04 -12.19
N LEU A 178 13.66 16.67 -11.14
CA LEU A 178 12.72 17.56 -10.45
C LEU A 178 13.23 17.88 -9.03
N ALA A 179 13.00 19.13 -8.61
CA ALA A 179 13.34 19.61 -7.28
C ALA A 179 12.24 20.49 -6.68
N THR A 180 12.09 20.48 -5.36
CA THR A 180 11.30 21.50 -4.62
C THR A 180 12.24 22.45 -3.88
N LEU A 181 11.82 23.68 -3.66
CA LEU A 181 12.56 24.63 -2.83
C LEU A 181 12.17 24.44 -1.36
N GLU A 182 13.12 24.00 -0.56
CA GLU A 182 12.91 23.69 0.85
C GLU A 182 13.86 24.46 1.76
N ASP A 183 13.47 24.64 3.03
CA ASP A 183 14.29 25.28 4.04
C ASP A 183 15.57 24.47 4.32
N VAL A 184 16.66 25.20 4.60
CA VAL A 184 17.99 24.61 4.87
C VAL A 184 17.93 23.49 5.92
N GLN A 185 17.14 23.68 6.99
CA GLN A 185 17.02 22.70 8.07
C GLN A 185 16.49 21.36 7.57
N TYR A 186 15.44 21.37 6.76
CA TYR A 186 14.87 20.16 6.18
C TYR A 186 15.85 19.52 5.19
N ALA A 187 16.51 20.35 4.36
CA ALA A 187 17.44 19.89 3.34
C ALA A 187 18.66 19.11 3.86
N THR A 188 19.05 19.26 5.14
CA THR A 188 20.16 18.49 5.76
C THR A 188 19.95 16.98 5.73
N GLY A 189 18.71 16.50 5.65
CA GLY A 189 18.40 15.07 5.52
C GLY A 189 18.40 14.55 4.07
N HIS A 190 18.60 15.42 3.09
CA HIS A 190 18.24 15.19 1.69
C HIS A 190 19.41 15.37 0.73
N GLY A 191 19.18 15.02 -0.55
CA GLY A 191 20.05 15.42 -1.66
C GLY A 191 19.65 16.81 -2.17
N VAL A 192 20.62 17.70 -2.38
CA VAL A 192 20.42 19.06 -2.87
C VAL A 192 21.16 19.24 -4.18
N TYR A 193 20.46 19.73 -5.21
CA TYR A 193 21.07 20.01 -6.51
C TYR A 193 21.83 21.34 -6.48
N ILE A 194 23.00 21.39 -7.09
CA ILE A 194 23.67 22.63 -7.44
C ILE A 194 23.34 22.89 -8.91
N ILE A 195 22.62 23.98 -9.18
CA ILE A 195 22.07 24.31 -10.50
C ILE A 195 22.73 25.58 -11.01
N ASP A 196 23.31 25.50 -12.20
CA ASP A 196 23.74 26.67 -12.96
C ASP A 196 22.51 27.43 -13.46
N LYS A 197 22.35 28.67 -12.97
CA LYS A 197 21.15 29.51 -13.18
C LYS A 197 20.96 29.92 -14.65
N ASP A 198 22.02 29.96 -15.45
CA ASP A 198 21.92 30.46 -16.82
C ASP A 198 21.30 29.40 -17.75
N ASN A 199 21.53 28.12 -17.46
CA ASN A 199 21.18 27.01 -18.36
C ASN A 199 20.30 25.92 -17.71
N ASN A 200 19.94 26.06 -16.43
CA ASN A 200 19.27 25.04 -15.62
C ASN A 200 20.01 23.69 -15.62
N ILE A 201 21.35 23.73 -15.76
CA ILE A 201 22.20 22.55 -15.78
C ILE A 201 22.56 22.19 -14.34
N VAL A 202 22.41 20.91 -13.98
CA VAL A 202 22.87 20.43 -12.68
C VAL A 202 24.37 20.19 -12.74
N THR A 203 25.12 20.95 -11.95
CA THR A 203 26.57 20.87 -11.93
C THR A 203 27.07 19.85 -10.91
N ASN A 204 26.36 19.69 -9.79
CA ASN A 204 26.72 18.75 -8.72
C ASN A 204 25.51 18.41 -7.82
N ILE A 205 25.65 17.41 -6.95
CA ILE A 205 24.65 17.01 -5.95
C ILE A 205 25.34 16.88 -4.59
N LEU A 206 24.84 17.60 -3.60
CA LEU A 206 25.26 17.46 -2.22
C LEU A 206 24.31 16.53 -1.47
N TYR A 207 24.85 15.55 -0.76
CA TYR A 207 24.05 14.60 0.02
C TYR A 207 24.29 14.81 1.50
N GLN A 208 23.21 15.03 2.26
CA GLN A 208 23.24 15.26 3.70
C GLN A 208 24.29 16.30 4.12
N ALA A 209 24.38 17.39 3.35
CA ALA A 209 25.32 18.46 3.60
C ALA A 209 25.01 19.19 4.91
N SER A 210 26.05 19.77 5.49
CA SER A 210 25.92 20.54 6.73
C SER A 210 25.05 21.79 6.52
N MET A 211 24.42 22.27 7.60
CA MET A 211 23.68 23.53 7.58
C MET A 211 24.53 24.69 7.02
N ASP A 212 25.80 24.75 7.38
CA ASP A 212 26.72 25.81 6.97
C ASP A 212 27.00 25.79 5.46
N GLU A 213 27.14 24.61 4.86
CA GLU A 213 27.32 24.45 3.41
C GLU A 213 26.05 24.83 2.65
N LEU A 214 24.90 24.36 3.11
CA LEU A 214 23.62 24.63 2.46
C LEU A 214 23.21 26.10 2.58
N THR A 215 23.50 26.77 3.70
CA THR A 215 23.21 28.20 3.88
C THR A 215 23.94 29.07 2.85
N LYS A 216 25.14 28.65 2.40
CA LYS A 216 25.89 29.36 1.35
C LYS A 216 25.27 29.22 -0.04
N LEU A 217 24.51 28.15 -0.26
CA LEU A 217 23.84 27.84 -1.54
C LEU A 217 22.40 28.33 -1.58
N ALA A 218 21.85 28.75 -0.44
CA ALA A 218 20.47 29.16 -0.32
C ALA A 218 20.16 30.40 -1.15
N ASN A 219 18.94 30.46 -1.67
CA ASN A 219 18.43 31.65 -2.35
C ASN A 219 18.16 32.79 -1.33
N ASN A 220 17.64 33.92 -1.83
CA ASN A 220 17.31 35.09 -0.99
C ASN A 220 16.25 34.80 0.08
N GLU A 221 15.52 33.69 -0.02
CA GLU A 221 14.50 33.24 0.92
C GLU A 221 15.03 32.15 1.87
N HIS A 222 16.34 31.90 1.89
CA HIS A 222 16.97 30.83 2.66
C HIS A 222 16.49 29.42 2.30
N LYS A 223 16.14 29.19 1.02
CA LYS A 223 15.74 27.87 0.50
C LYS A 223 16.74 27.31 -0.50
N VAL A 224 16.80 25.98 -0.57
CA VAL A 224 17.67 25.22 -1.48
C VAL A 224 16.85 24.19 -2.29
N PRO A 225 17.29 23.84 -3.51
CA PRO A 225 16.57 22.89 -4.37
C PRO A 225 16.83 21.44 -3.93
N VAL A 226 15.87 20.87 -3.19
CA VAL A 226 15.89 19.48 -2.72
C VAL A 226 15.44 18.52 -3.82
N ALA A 227 16.21 17.46 -4.03
CA ALA A 227 15.93 16.44 -5.03
C ALA A 227 14.68 15.61 -4.70
N CYS A 228 13.70 15.61 -5.60
CA CYS A 228 12.42 14.92 -5.43
C CYS A 228 12.47 13.40 -5.69
N SER A 229 13.65 12.82 -5.87
CA SER A 229 13.82 11.43 -6.27
C SER A 229 13.10 11.05 -7.59
N ILE A 230 12.86 12.00 -8.49
CA ILE A 230 12.25 11.80 -9.82
C ILE A 230 13.23 12.24 -10.90
N LEU A 231 13.43 11.37 -11.90
CA LEU A 231 14.28 11.61 -13.05
C LEU A 231 13.53 11.21 -14.33
N TYR A 232 13.69 11.99 -15.37
CA TYR A 232 13.36 11.61 -16.74
C TYR A 232 14.65 11.35 -17.52
N PHE A 233 14.65 10.28 -18.30
CA PHE A 233 15.69 9.93 -19.26
C PHE A 233 15.13 10.04 -20.68
N SER A 234 15.86 10.75 -21.53
CA SER A 234 15.56 10.77 -22.96
C SER A 234 15.70 9.38 -23.57
N VAL A 235 15.04 9.15 -24.72
CA VAL A 235 15.18 7.89 -25.46
C VAL A 235 16.66 7.59 -25.72
N ASN A 236 17.42 8.55 -26.24
CA ASN A 236 18.85 8.38 -26.53
C ASN A 236 19.68 8.00 -25.29
N PHE A 237 19.37 8.60 -24.14
CA PHE A 237 20.03 8.24 -22.89
C PHE A 237 19.66 6.83 -22.43
N ALA A 238 18.38 6.46 -22.54
CA ALA A 238 17.91 5.11 -22.22
C ALA A 238 18.55 4.05 -23.13
N GLU A 239 18.68 4.30 -24.44
CA GLU A 239 19.39 3.42 -25.37
C GLU A 239 20.85 3.22 -24.95
N LYS A 240 21.53 4.32 -24.60
CA LYS A 240 22.90 4.27 -24.09
C LYS A 240 23.00 3.43 -22.82
N LEU A 241 22.11 3.64 -21.84
CA LEU A 241 22.08 2.86 -20.59
C LEU A 241 21.87 1.37 -20.86
N ILE A 242 20.98 1.01 -21.78
CA ILE A 242 20.75 -0.41 -22.13
C ILE A 242 22.04 -1.05 -22.57
N THR A 243 22.90 -0.40 -23.36
CA THR A 243 24.15 -1.01 -23.82
C THR A 243 25.06 -1.52 -22.68
N PHE A 244 24.90 -1.00 -21.46
CA PHE A 244 25.71 -1.38 -20.31
C PHE A 244 25.44 -2.80 -19.80
N HIS A 245 24.29 -3.42 -20.11
CA HIS A 245 24.01 -4.81 -19.70
C HIS A 245 25.00 -5.85 -20.27
N ARG A 246 25.80 -5.48 -21.28
CA ARG A 246 26.81 -6.35 -21.91
C ARG A 246 28.24 -6.01 -21.53
N ILE A 247 28.45 -5.04 -20.64
CA ILE A 247 29.77 -4.52 -20.33
C ILE A 247 30.16 -4.93 -18.91
N PRO A 248 31.14 -5.83 -18.73
CA PRO A 248 31.65 -6.13 -17.41
C PRO A 248 32.29 -4.91 -16.73
N PRO A 249 32.07 -4.70 -15.42
CA PRO A 249 31.22 -5.49 -14.51
C PRO A 249 29.74 -5.02 -14.40
N LEU A 250 29.28 -4.11 -15.27
CA LEU A 250 27.89 -3.60 -15.25
C LEU A 250 26.85 -4.62 -15.72
N ASP A 251 27.26 -5.63 -16.49
CA ASP A 251 26.46 -6.80 -16.83
C ASP A 251 25.90 -7.52 -15.59
N GLY A 252 26.68 -7.58 -14.50
CA GLY A 252 26.29 -8.07 -13.18
C GLY A 252 25.18 -7.26 -12.49
N CYS A 253 24.69 -6.18 -13.08
CA CYS A 253 23.48 -5.48 -12.65
C CYS A 253 22.19 -6.04 -13.28
N THR A 254 22.27 -7.03 -14.17
CA THR A 254 21.11 -7.54 -14.92
C THR A 254 20.96 -9.03 -14.78
N TYR A 255 19.74 -9.55 -14.92
CA TYR A 255 19.49 -10.98 -14.84
C TYR A 255 20.29 -11.76 -15.91
N GLU A 256 20.41 -11.20 -17.13
CA GLU A 256 21.20 -11.81 -18.21
C GLU A 256 22.68 -11.97 -17.84
N GLY A 257 23.28 -10.96 -17.19
CA GLY A 257 24.67 -11.08 -16.72
C GLY A 257 24.82 -12.11 -15.60
N ILE A 258 23.89 -12.12 -14.63
CA ILE A 258 23.90 -13.12 -13.54
C ILE A 258 23.75 -14.54 -14.08
N ASP A 259 22.83 -14.78 -15.01
CA ASP A 259 22.61 -16.09 -15.63
C ASP A 259 23.86 -16.57 -16.42
N ASN A 260 24.66 -15.63 -16.94
CA ASN A 260 25.93 -15.90 -17.59
C ASN A 260 27.14 -15.98 -16.62
N GLY A 261 26.90 -15.92 -15.31
CA GLY A 261 27.90 -16.10 -14.27
C GLY A 261 28.66 -14.84 -13.84
N SER A 262 28.20 -13.65 -14.22
CA SER A 262 28.77 -12.38 -13.75
C SER A 262 28.51 -12.18 -12.26
N GLN A 263 29.42 -11.50 -11.56
CA GLN A 263 29.26 -11.22 -10.14
C GLN A 263 28.22 -10.11 -9.92
N PRO A 264 27.32 -10.24 -8.91
CA PRO A 264 26.38 -9.18 -8.57
C PRO A 264 27.07 -7.84 -8.32
N ASN A 265 26.55 -6.80 -8.96
CA ASN A 265 27.12 -5.46 -8.89
C ASN A 265 26.12 -4.45 -8.33
N GLN A 266 26.28 -4.10 -7.06
CA GLN A 266 25.40 -3.17 -6.37
C GLN A 266 25.76 -1.72 -6.66
N LEU A 267 24.95 -1.03 -7.46
CA LEU A 267 25.15 0.37 -7.84
C LEU A 267 23.92 1.23 -7.51
N SER A 268 24.17 2.45 -7.04
CA SER A 268 23.15 3.45 -6.78
C SER A 268 22.93 4.34 -8.00
N LEU A 269 21.66 4.58 -8.35
CA LEU A 269 21.30 5.50 -9.42
C LEU A 269 21.87 6.89 -9.14
N TYR A 270 21.66 7.39 -7.91
CA TYR A 270 22.05 8.74 -7.51
C TYR A 270 23.56 8.90 -7.28
N PHE A 271 24.21 7.92 -6.63
CA PHE A 271 25.63 8.05 -6.24
C PHE A 271 26.60 7.61 -7.34
N ASP A 272 26.18 6.76 -8.29
CA ASP A 272 27.08 6.19 -9.28
C ASP A 272 26.74 6.63 -10.72
N PHE A 273 25.46 6.71 -11.09
CA PHE A 273 25.07 7.13 -12.45
C PHE A 273 24.87 8.66 -12.54
N ILE A 274 23.99 9.21 -11.71
CA ILE A 274 23.64 10.65 -11.79
C ILE A 274 24.82 11.51 -11.36
N LEU A 275 25.54 11.14 -10.30
CA LEU A 275 26.73 11.87 -9.89
C LEU A 275 27.86 11.79 -10.93
N ALA A 276 27.98 10.70 -11.69
CA ALA A 276 28.92 10.61 -12.80
C ALA A 276 28.55 11.52 -13.98
N ALA A 277 27.27 11.86 -14.15
CA ALA A 277 26.81 12.80 -15.18
C ALA A 277 27.00 14.28 -14.77
N CYS A 278 27.30 14.56 -13.50
CA CYS A 278 27.58 15.91 -13.00
C CYS A 278 28.96 16.40 -13.45
N VAL A 279 29.12 17.72 -13.63
CA VAL A 279 30.34 18.33 -14.20
C VAL A 279 31.28 18.94 -13.16
N ASP A 280 30.77 19.30 -11.98
CA ASP A 280 31.52 20.00 -10.91
C ASP A 280 31.85 19.06 -9.74
N ILE A 281 32.45 17.92 -10.07
CA ILE A 281 33.00 16.96 -9.12
C ILE A 281 34.29 16.39 -9.71
N SER A 282 35.33 16.17 -8.89
CA SER A 282 36.55 15.53 -9.38
C SER A 282 36.38 14.01 -9.43
N PHE A 283 37.09 13.36 -10.36
CA PHE A 283 37.09 11.90 -10.45
C PHE A 283 37.49 11.22 -9.13
N GLU A 284 38.48 11.77 -8.43
CA GLU A 284 38.93 11.29 -7.12
C GLU A 284 37.82 11.39 -6.06
N LYS A 285 37.12 12.53 -6.00
CA LYS A 285 36.01 12.72 -5.07
C LYS A 285 34.85 11.78 -5.41
N PHE A 286 34.50 11.66 -6.69
CA PHE A 286 33.47 10.73 -7.16
C PHE A 286 33.79 9.28 -6.78
N LEU A 287 35.04 8.83 -6.95
CA LEU A 287 35.47 7.50 -6.52
C LEU A 287 35.45 7.34 -5.00
N SER A 288 35.74 8.38 -4.21
CA SER A 288 35.72 8.28 -2.75
C SER A 288 34.31 8.19 -2.14
N LEU A 289 33.30 8.70 -2.85
CA LEU A 289 31.91 8.69 -2.40
C LEU A 289 31.30 7.31 -2.61
N HIS A 290 30.95 6.64 -1.52
CA HIS A 290 30.27 5.34 -1.56
C HIS A 290 29.02 5.33 -0.70
N TYR A 291 27.99 4.68 -1.23
CA TYR A 291 26.75 4.46 -0.52
C TYR A 291 26.92 3.50 0.68
N GLN A 292 27.95 2.66 0.66
CA GLN A 292 28.29 1.71 1.72
C GLN A 292 29.81 1.68 1.94
N HIS A 293 30.27 1.41 3.17
CA HIS A 293 31.69 1.34 3.55
C HIS A 293 32.47 0.14 2.95
N ILE A 294 31.95 -0.50 1.91
CA ILE A 294 32.57 -1.66 1.26
C ILE A 294 33.05 -1.24 -0.12
N THR A 295 34.35 -0.95 -0.21
CA THR A 295 35.05 -0.80 -1.49
C THR A 295 35.54 -2.17 -1.93
N ASN A 296 34.97 -2.69 -3.02
CA ASN A 296 35.58 -3.78 -3.77
C ASN A 296 36.04 -3.26 -5.14
N ASP A 297 37.04 -3.90 -5.73
CA ASP A 297 37.63 -3.51 -7.01
C ASP A 297 36.57 -3.45 -8.14
N LEU A 298 35.55 -4.29 -8.05
CA LEU A 298 34.40 -4.33 -8.96
C LEU A 298 33.62 -3.00 -9.01
N ILE A 299 33.32 -2.40 -7.86
CA ILE A 299 32.61 -1.11 -7.78
C ILE A 299 33.48 0.00 -8.38
N LYS A 300 34.78 -0.01 -8.07
CA LYS A 300 35.73 0.98 -8.61
C LYS A 300 35.80 0.91 -10.14
N GLN A 301 35.85 -0.29 -10.72
CA GLN A 301 35.82 -0.49 -12.17
C GLN A 301 34.51 0.03 -12.79
N SER A 302 33.38 -0.31 -12.18
CA SER A 302 32.05 0.16 -12.59
C SER A 302 31.97 1.68 -12.63
N LYS A 303 32.36 2.33 -11.52
CA LYS A 303 32.35 3.79 -11.39
C LYS A 303 33.29 4.44 -12.40
N THR A 304 34.47 3.87 -12.62
CA THR A 304 35.41 4.37 -13.63
C THR A 304 34.81 4.33 -15.03
N PHE A 305 34.13 3.23 -15.39
CA PHE A 305 33.45 3.12 -16.66
C PHE A 305 32.31 4.14 -16.79
N LEU A 306 31.43 4.24 -15.78
CA LEU A 306 30.33 5.20 -15.75
C LEU A 306 30.83 6.63 -15.89
N TRP A 307 31.88 7.01 -15.15
CA TRP A 307 32.52 8.31 -15.28
C TRP A 307 32.93 8.61 -16.72
N ASN A 308 33.67 7.69 -17.35
CA ASN A 308 34.16 7.86 -18.72
C ASN A 308 33.04 7.93 -19.76
N GLN A 309 31.90 7.29 -19.50
CA GLN A 309 30.75 7.32 -20.40
C GLN A 309 29.85 8.53 -20.17
N LEU A 310 29.73 9.02 -18.94
CA LEU A 310 28.70 9.99 -18.57
C LEU A 310 29.25 11.41 -18.34
N ASN A 311 30.41 11.55 -17.70
CA ASN A 311 30.97 12.84 -17.33
C ASN A 311 31.35 13.64 -18.58
N GLY A 312 30.88 14.89 -18.66
CA GLY A 312 31.08 15.77 -19.81
C GLY A 312 30.41 15.32 -21.12
N LYS A 313 29.66 14.21 -21.10
CA LYS A 313 29.00 13.60 -22.27
C LYS A 313 27.48 13.45 -22.11
N THR A 314 26.94 13.88 -20.97
CA THR A 314 25.53 13.77 -20.62
C THR A 314 25.03 15.14 -20.25
N LYS A 315 23.98 15.61 -20.91
CA LYS A 315 23.34 16.87 -20.54
C LYS A 315 22.30 16.63 -19.45
N PHE A 316 22.63 17.10 -18.25
CA PHE A 316 21.80 16.95 -17.07
C PHE A 316 21.16 18.29 -16.68
N THR A 317 19.83 18.35 -16.74
CA THR A 317 19.02 19.55 -16.42
C THR A 317 18.10 19.31 -15.23
N CYS A 318 17.60 20.37 -14.62
CA CYS A 318 16.60 20.31 -13.55
C CYS A 318 15.49 21.34 -13.75
N GLU A 319 14.26 20.97 -13.39
CA GLU A 319 13.15 21.90 -13.20
C GLU A 319 12.85 22.04 -11.70
N ILE A 320 12.78 23.28 -11.22
CA ILE A 320 12.30 23.59 -9.87
C ILE A 320 10.77 23.66 -9.94
N LEU A 321 10.12 22.79 -9.20
CA LEU A 321 8.67 22.70 -9.14
C LEU A 321 8.08 23.95 -8.45
N PRO A 322 6.86 24.36 -8.84
CA PRO A 322 6.16 25.45 -8.17
C PRO A 322 5.96 25.18 -6.67
N ASP A 323 5.82 26.23 -5.86
CA ASP A 323 5.59 26.13 -4.40
C ASP A 323 4.31 25.37 -4.00
N SER A 324 3.40 25.14 -4.94
CA SER A 324 2.23 24.28 -4.76
C SER A 324 2.59 22.78 -4.72
N CYS A 325 3.75 22.40 -5.25
CA CYS A 325 4.24 21.03 -5.21
C CYS A 325 4.96 20.78 -3.88
N HIS A 326 4.69 19.61 -3.28
CA HIS A 326 5.25 19.24 -1.98
C HIS A 326 5.98 17.91 -2.09
N PHE A 327 7.11 17.76 -1.40
CA PHE A 327 7.90 16.54 -1.35
C PHE A 327 8.26 16.17 0.09
N GLN A 328 7.79 15.02 0.55
CA GLN A 328 8.10 14.54 1.90
C GLN A 328 8.27 13.03 1.99
N TYR A 329 9.36 12.58 2.64
CA TYR A 329 9.55 11.17 2.94
C TYR A 329 8.53 10.67 3.96
N ILE A 330 8.08 9.42 3.77
CA ILE A 330 7.21 8.74 4.74
C ILE A 330 8.06 8.30 5.95
N ASP A 331 7.72 8.79 7.13
CA ASP A 331 8.41 8.54 8.40
C ASP A 331 7.44 8.00 9.47
N ALA A 332 7.86 7.93 10.74
CA ALA A 332 7.05 7.42 11.85
C ALA A 332 5.74 8.19 12.06
N HIS A 333 5.71 9.46 11.66
CA HIS A 333 4.59 10.37 11.85
C HIS A 333 3.67 10.40 10.63
N TRP A 334 3.86 9.50 9.65
CA TRP A 334 3.04 9.44 8.44
C TRP A 334 1.52 9.45 8.67
N PRO A 335 0.96 8.86 9.75
CA PRO A 335 -0.47 8.94 10.02
C PRO A 335 -0.94 10.34 10.47
N TYR A 336 -0.02 11.15 10.99
CA TYR A 336 -0.23 12.50 11.53
C TYR A 336 0.29 13.60 10.59
N LEU A 337 0.78 13.23 9.40
CA LEU A 337 1.32 14.21 8.44
C LEU A 337 0.28 15.29 8.14
N ASN A 338 0.79 16.51 8.11
CA ASN A 338 0.03 17.74 8.25
C ASN A 338 -1.01 17.88 7.13
N LYS A 339 -2.30 17.72 7.48
CA LYS A 339 -3.49 17.71 6.60
C LYS A 339 -3.58 18.90 5.65
N ASP A 340 -2.84 19.98 5.91
CA ASP A 340 -3.02 21.24 5.20
C ASP A 340 -2.14 21.39 3.95
N ASN A 341 -0.95 20.76 3.90
CA ASN A 341 0.02 21.01 2.80
C ASN A 341 0.07 19.87 1.77
N ILE A 342 0.33 18.62 2.17
CA ILE A 342 0.46 17.49 1.23
C ILE A 342 -0.91 17.01 0.70
N HIS A 343 -1.96 17.25 1.46
CA HIS A 343 -3.24 16.55 1.35
C HIS A 343 -4.33 17.38 0.65
N SER A 344 -4.25 18.71 0.69
CA SER A 344 -5.31 19.64 0.25
C SER A 344 -5.39 19.89 -1.26
N GLN A 345 -4.39 19.45 -2.06
CA GLN A 345 -4.25 19.89 -3.45
C GLN A 345 -4.56 18.84 -4.54
N ARG A 346 -4.83 17.58 -4.17
CA ARG A 346 -5.14 16.52 -5.14
C ARG A 346 -6.63 16.48 -5.46
N ASP A 347 -6.97 16.64 -6.73
CA ASP A 347 -8.36 16.55 -7.18
C ASP A 347 -8.89 15.13 -6.94
N ASN A 348 -10.16 15.02 -6.54
CA ASN A 348 -10.85 13.74 -6.30
C ASN A 348 -10.29 12.86 -5.16
N ILE A 349 -9.38 13.38 -4.33
CA ILE A 349 -8.91 12.69 -3.11
C ILE A 349 -9.51 13.36 -1.89
N GLN A 350 -10.21 12.58 -1.08
CA GLN A 350 -10.80 13.04 0.16
C GLN A 350 -10.05 12.44 1.35
N TRP A 351 -9.42 13.30 2.16
CA TRP A 351 -8.75 12.89 3.39
C TRP A 351 -9.75 12.79 4.53
N LEU A 352 -9.82 11.62 5.14
CA LEU A 352 -10.81 11.29 6.14
C LEU A 352 -10.13 10.50 7.27
N PRO A 353 -10.20 10.97 8.52
CA PRO A 353 -9.53 10.33 9.65
C PRO A 353 -10.02 8.90 9.90
N ILE A 354 -11.29 8.63 9.61
CA ILE A 354 -11.89 7.31 9.77
C ILE A 354 -12.31 6.83 8.39
N GLN A 355 -11.70 5.75 7.91
CA GLN A 355 -11.96 5.17 6.60
C GLN A 355 -12.15 3.67 6.67
N HIS A 356 -13.19 3.19 6.00
CA HIS A 356 -13.47 1.75 5.90
C HIS A 356 -13.35 0.98 7.23
N SER A 357 -13.82 1.57 8.33
CA SER A 357 -13.73 0.99 9.67
C SER A 357 -15.10 0.83 10.34
N ILE A 358 -15.18 -0.04 11.34
CA ILE A 358 -16.34 -0.24 12.22
C ILE A 358 -15.93 0.15 13.63
N ILE A 359 -16.75 0.97 14.27
CA ILE A 359 -16.53 1.44 15.64
C ILE A 359 -17.85 1.26 16.37
N ASP A 360 -17.88 0.39 17.37
CA ASP A 360 -19.11 0.07 18.09
C ASP A 360 -19.52 1.23 19.03
N ASP A 361 -18.57 1.86 19.74
CA ASP A 361 -18.83 3.04 20.59
C ASP A 361 -18.52 4.35 19.84
N LYS A 362 -19.58 5.06 19.44
CA LYS A 362 -19.47 6.33 18.71
C LYS A 362 -18.73 7.43 19.48
N LYS A 363 -18.64 7.38 20.82
CA LYS A 363 -17.87 8.37 21.59
C LYS A 363 -16.40 8.36 21.22
N GLN A 364 -15.87 7.20 20.81
CA GLN A 364 -14.48 7.08 20.37
C GLN A 364 -14.20 7.85 19.08
N MET A 365 -15.23 8.16 18.28
CA MET A 365 -15.08 8.95 17.06
C MET A 365 -14.87 10.46 17.33
N GLU A 366 -15.16 10.92 18.55
CA GLU A 366 -15.04 12.33 18.96
C GLU A 366 -13.64 12.68 19.48
N LEU A 367 -12.74 11.69 19.55
CA LEU A 367 -11.36 11.88 20.01
C LEU A 367 -10.55 12.73 19.04
N GLU A 368 -9.68 13.56 19.61
CA GLU A 368 -8.79 14.45 18.88
C GLU A 368 -7.75 13.66 18.07
N ASN A 369 -7.55 14.06 16.81
CA ASN A 369 -6.53 13.53 15.88
C ASN A 369 -6.49 12.00 15.77
N LEU A 370 -7.66 11.39 15.64
CA LEU A 370 -7.81 9.97 15.42
C LEU A 370 -7.58 9.58 13.95
N SER A 371 -6.90 8.47 13.69
CA SER A 371 -6.72 7.88 12.36
C SER A 371 -7.05 6.38 12.40
N ILE A 372 -8.27 5.99 12.00
CA ILE A 372 -8.73 4.58 12.02
C ILE A 372 -9.08 4.11 10.62
N ILE A 373 -8.28 3.20 10.08
CA ILE A 373 -8.42 2.74 8.69
C ILE A 373 -8.49 1.23 8.62
N ASN A 374 -9.46 0.69 7.90
CA ASN A 374 -9.59 -0.75 7.69
C ASN A 374 -9.57 -1.54 9.01
N SER A 375 -10.23 -1.01 10.05
CA SER A 375 -10.13 -1.55 11.40
C SER A 375 -11.50 -1.78 12.03
N ILE A 376 -11.55 -2.70 12.99
CA ILE A 376 -12.73 -2.98 13.81
C ILE A 376 -12.40 -2.63 15.25
N ILE A 377 -13.14 -1.70 15.82
CA ILE A 377 -13.00 -1.26 17.21
C ILE A 377 -14.26 -1.68 17.95
N HIS A 378 -14.11 -2.65 18.84
CA HIS A 378 -15.22 -3.15 19.63
C HIS A 378 -15.52 -2.26 20.85
N ASN A 379 -16.71 -2.44 21.43
CA ASN A 379 -17.11 -1.76 22.67
C ASN A 379 -16.12 -2.01 23.82
N GLU A 380 -16.08 -1.11 24.81
CA GLU A 380 -15.29 -1.25 26.05
C GLU A 380 -13.75 -1.21 25.86
N CYS A 381 -13.25 -0.70 24.72
CA CYS A 381 -11.86 -0.24 24.65
C CYS A 381 -11.73 1.25 25.02
N ASN A 382 -10.62 1.60 25.66
CA ASN A 382 -10.30 2.98 26.03
C ASN A 382 -9.17 3.48 25.14
N LEU A 383 -9.47 4.45 24.28
CA LEU A 383 -8.50 5.06 23.39
C LEU A 383 -8.07 6.42 23.95
N GLY A 384 -6.75 6.65 23.99
CA GLY A 384 -6.16 7.96 24.27
C GLY A 384 -6.35 8.96 23.13
N LYS A 385 -5.61 10.08 23.21
CA LYS A 385 -5.55 11.12 22.17
C LYS A 385 -4.47 10.82 21.13
N ASN A 386 -4.61 11.40 19.93
CA ASN A 386 -3.64 11.26 18.84
C ASN A 386 -3.32 9.79 18.55
N ILE A 387 -4.34 9.02 18.16
CA ILE A 387 -4.24 7.57 18.00
C ILE A 387 -4.31 7.20 16.53
N THR A 388 -3.47 6.26 16.13
CA THR A 388 -3.51 5.62 14.81
C THR A 388 -3.81 4.13 14.95
N ILE A 389 -4.84 3.63 14.30
CA ILE A 389 -5.19 2.20 14.27
C ILE A 389 -5.52 1.80 12.84
N HIS A 390 -4.57 1.17 12.14
CA HIS A 390 -4.81 0.71 10.77
C HIS A 390 -4.72 -0.80 10.65
N ASN A 391 -5.57 -1.35 9.78
CA ASN A 391 -5.58 -2.76 9.43
C ASN A 391 -5.73 -3.69 10.64
N SER A 392 -6.42 -3.27 11.70
CA SER A 392 -6.38 -3.92 13.01
C SER A 392 -7.75 -4.22 13.59
N ILE A 393 -7.82 -5.18 14.51
CA ILE A 393 -9.01 -5.49 15.30
C ILE A 393 -8.69 -5.25 16.77
N VAL A 394 -9.40 -4.33 17.42
CA VAL A 394 -9.20 -3.97 18.82
C VAL A 394 -10.43 -4.42 19.62
N GLY A 395 -10.20 -5.32 20.58
CA GLY A 395 -11.25 -5.93 21.41
C GLY A 395 -11.58 -5.19 22.70
N ASN A 396 -12.58 -5.71 23.41
CA ASN A 396 -13.28 -5.09 24.56
C ASN A 396 -12.46 -4.96 25.86
N ARG A 397 -11.15 -5.14 25.82
CA ARG A 397 -10.27 -5.14 27.00
C ARG A 397 -8.91 -4.54 26.68
N VAL A 398 -8.90 -3.50 25.87
CA VAL A 398 -7.67 -2.79 25.47
C VAL A 398 -7.76 -1.34 25.92
N THR A 399 -6.76 -0.89 26.66
CA THR A 399 -6.52 0.53 26.94
C THR A 399 -5.28 0.97 26.17
N LEU A 400 -5.41 1.99 25.33
CA LEU A 400 -4.33 2.52 24.50
C LEU A 400 -3.96 3.93 24.98
N GLY A 401 -2.71 4.11 25.41
CA GLY A 401 -2.18 5.42 25.80
C GLY A 401 -2.04 6.38 24.62
N ASP A 402 -1.95 7.68 24.94
CA ASP A 402 -1.88 8.76 23.97
C ASP A 402 -0.71 8.62 22.98
N ASN A 403 -0.81 9.25 21.80
CA ASN A 403 0.24 9.30 20.77
C ASN A 403 0.72 7.91 20.30
N SER A 404 -0.16 6.91 20.33
CA SER A 404 0.20 5.53 19.99
C SER A 404 -0.32 5.11 18.62
N ALA A 405 0.41 4.22 17.96
CA ALA A 405 0.05 3.65 16.67
C ALA A 405 -0.03 2.12 16.73
N ILE A 406 -1.08 1.55 16.13
CA ILE A 406 -1.33 0.12 16.04
C ILE A 406 -1.48 -0.27 14.56
N GLN A 407 -0.65 -1.19 14.10
CA GLN A 407 -0.66 -1.70 12.73
C GLN A 407 -0.83 -3.22 12.69
N SER A 408 -1.74 -3.68 11.85
CA SER A 408 -1.86 -5.09 11.48
C SER A 408 -2.16 -6.09 12.63
N VAL A 409 -2.60 -5.64 13.81
CA VAL A 409 -2.81 -6.52 14.98
C VAL A 409 -4.25 -7.03 15.09
N ASP A 410 -4.43 -8.14 15.79
CA ASP A 410 -5.73 -8.61 16.24
C ASP A 410 -5.68 -8.84 17.76
N PHE A 411 -6.38 -7.98 18.49
CA PHE A 411 -6.56 -8.03 19.94
C PHE A 411 -8.00 -8.41 20.34
N SER A 412 -8.78 -9.01 19.44
CA SER A 412 -10.16 -9.44 19.75
C SER A 412 -10.22 -10.63 20.73
N LYS A 413 -9.27 -11.57 20.64
CA LYS A 413 -9.29 -12.84 21.38
C LYS A 413 -8.53 -12.80 22.72
N LYS A 414 -8.62 -11.68 23.46
CA LYS A 414 -7.86 -11.52 24.72
C LYS A 414 -8.67 -11.97 25.95
N ASN A 415 -8.06 -12.81 26.77
CA ASN A 415 -8.65 -13.27 28.04
C ASN A 415 -8.40 -12.28 29.19
N PHE A 416 -7.49 -11.32 29.03
CA PHE A 416 -7.08 -10.34 30.05
C PHE A 416 -7.14 -8.90 29.51
N HIS A 417 -7.08 -7.92 30.42
CA HIS A 417 -7.02 -6.50 30.05
C HIS A 417 -5.59 -6.09 29.68
N LEU A 418 -5.43 -5.56 28.46
CA LEU A 418 -4.15 -5.12 27.93
C LEU A 418 -4.07 -3.60 27.98
N THR A 419 -3.12 -3.08 28.75
CA THR A 419 -2.81 -1.64 28.81
C THR A 419 -1.54 -1.36 28.04
N ILE A 420 -1.67 -0.61 26.95
CA ILE A 420 -0.58 -0.16 26.10
C ILE A 420 -0.21 1.27 26.54
N PRO A 421 1.07 1.57 26.82
CA PRO A 421 1.51 2.89 27.25
C PRO A 421 1.45 3.90 26.10
N SER A 422 1.64 5.18 26.42
CA SER A 422 1.72 6.25 25.43
C SER A 422 3.00 6.21 24.60
N ASP A 423 2.99 6.90 23.46
CA ASP A 423 4.15 7.18 22.60
C ASP A 423 4.81 5.91 21.99
N VAL A 424 4.02 4.85 21.73
CA VAL A 424 4.52 3.59 21.15
C VAL A 424 3.87 3.23 19.83
N ILE A 425 4.61 2.49 19.01
CA ILE A 425 4.14 1.88 17.76
C ILE A 425 4.17 0.37 17.96
N ILE A 426 3.03 -0.29 17.81
CA ILE A 426 2.89 -1.75 17.87
C ILE A 426 2.48 -2.29 16.51
N GLN A 427 3.16 -3.34 16.07
CA GLN A 427 2.86 -3.98 14.80
C GLN A 427 2.86 -5.48 14.96
N ARG A 428 2.06 -6.15 14.13
CA ARG A 428 2.24 -7.57 13.85
C ARG A 428 2.78 -7.71 12.44
N ILE A 429 3.76 -8.58 12.27
CA ILE A 429 4.41 -8.89 11.00
C ILE A 429 4.42 -10.41 10.81
N ILE A 430 3.89 -10.88 9.69
CA ILE A 430 3.97 -12.28 9.27
C ILE A 430 5.35 -12.55 8.67
N LEU A 431 6.05 -13.57 9.17
CA LEU A 431 7.30 -14.07 8.60
C LEU A 431 7.08 -15.35 7.80
N SER A 432 7.83 -15.48 6.70
CA SER A 432 7.98 -16.74 5.96
C SER A 432 9.01 -17.63 6.66
N LEU A 433 8.59 -18.76 7.21
CA LEU A 433 9.54 -19.80 7.64
C LEU A 433 9.83 -20.71 6.45
N GLN A 434 11.04 -20.62 5.88
CA GLN A 434 11.51 -21.65 4.96
C GLN A 434 11.76 -22.94 5.76
N THR A 435 10.88 -23.93 5.58
CA THR A 435 11.09 -25.28 6.11
C THR A 435 11.42 -26.23 4.96
N MET A 436 12.18 -27.29 5.23
CA MET A 436 12.60 -28.30 4.25
C MET A 436 11.44 -29.02 3.53
N ASN A 437 10.19 -28.81 3.96
CA ASN A 437 8.98 -29.29 3.30
C ASN A 437 8.10 -28.10 2.91
N GLU A 438 8.04 -27.79 1.61
CA GLU A 438 7.14 -26.79 1.00
C GLU A 438 5.64 -27.03 1.29
N MET A 439 5.28 -28.19 1.84
CA MET A 439 3.88 -28.58 2.13
C MET A 439 3.34 -28.09 3.49
N SER A 440 4.17 -27.60 4.42
CA SER A 440 3.66 -26.97 5.65
C SER A 440 3.78 -25.45 5.53
N ASN A 441 2.66 -24.77 5.35
CA ASN A 441 2.53 -23.31 5.35
C ASN A 441 2.71 -22.76 6.78
N ASN A 442 3.88 -23.01 7.39
CA ASN A 442 4.19 -22.57 8.73
C ASN A 442 4.45 -21.06 8.69
N GLN A 443 3.48 -20.32 9.21
CA GLN A 443 3.52 -18.87 9.35
C GLN A 443 3.90 -18.54 10.78
N LEU A 444 4.73 -17.53 10.93
CA LEU A 444 5.10 -17.00 12.24
C LEU A 444 4.63 -15.55 12.34
N ASP A 445 3.68 -15.29 13.23
CA ASP A 445 3.29 -13.93 13.59
C ASP A 445 4.29 -13.40 14.62
N VAL A 446 4.94 -12.28 14.31
CA VAL A 446 5.86 -11.60 15.22
C VAL A 446 5.32 -10.23 15.57
N TYR A 447 5.33 -9.91 16.87
CA TYR A 447 4.89 -8.61 17.36
C TYR A 447 6.10 -7.71 17.64
N THR A 448 6.11 -6.54 17.02
CA THR A 448 7.12 -5.52 17.26
C THR A 448 6.53 -4.36 18.06
N ILE A 449 7.39 -3.75 18.86
CA ILE A 449 7.10 -2.53 19.61
C ILE A 449 8.32 -1.62 19.56
N ILE A 450 8.08 -0.34 19.27
CA ILE A 450 9.10 0.71 19.14
C ILE A 450 8.54 2.01 19.74
N GLY A 451 9.36 2.83 20.37
CA GLY A 451 8.96 4.17 20.80
C GLY A 451 8.89 5.13 19.61
N ILE A 452 7.89 6.01 19.56
CA ILE A 452 7.72 6.96 18.46
C ILE A 452 8.91 7.93 18.30
N HIS A 453 9.69 8.14 19.37
CA HIS A 453 10.88 9.00 19.37
C HIS A 453 12.19 8.21 19.19
N ASP A 454 12.12 6.88 19.11
CA ASP A 454 13.30 6.07 18.88
C ASP A 454 13.80 6.20 17.43
N ASP A 455 15.10 6.42 17.30
CA ASP A 455 15.79 6.38 16.02
C ASP A 455 16.39 4.98 15.84
N VAL A 456 15.70 4.14 15.05
CA VAL A 456 16.08 2.74 14.86
C VAL A 456 17.49 2.56 14.27
N LYS A 457 18.02 3.58 13.58
CA LYS A 457 19.36 3.53 12.96
C LYS A 457 20.44 4.13 13.84
N ARG A 458 20.07 4.76 14.96
CA ARG A 458 21.04 5.39 15.86
C ARG A 458 21.97 4.33 16.45
N LEU A 459 23.26 4.66 16.43
CA LEU A 459 24.28 3.83 17.07
C LEU A 459 24.12 3.85 18.58
N PHE A 460 24.33 2.69 19.21
CA PHE A 460 24.30 2.52 20.65
C PHE A 460 25.28 3.46 21.39
N THR A 461 26.42 3.76 20.77
CA THR A 461 27.44 4.67 21.33
C THR A 461 27.01 6.14 21.38
N ASN A 462 25.88 6.49 20.76
CA ASN A 462 25.35 7.84 20.80
C ASN A 462 24.60 8.09 22.13
N GLU A 463 24.87 9.21 22.79
CA GLU A 463 24.22 9.57 24.07
C GLU A 463 22.70 9.70 23.98
N LYS A 464 22.17 9.99 22.78
CA LYS A 464 20.73 10.08 22.51
C LYS A 464 20.12 8.74 22.10
N PHE A 465 20.82 7.61 22.28
CA PHE A 465 20.28 6.29 22.00
C PHE A 465 19.16 5.96 23.00
N THR A 466 18.01 5.55 22.48
CA THR A 466 16.84 5.20 23.28
C THR A 466 16.25 3.86 22.83
N ILE A 467 15.61 3.17 23.77
CA ILE A 467 14.77 2.01 23.53
C ILE A 467 13.43 2.28 24.21
N LEU A 468 12.34 2.28 23.44
CA LEU A 468 10.99 2.56 23.90
C LEU A 468 10.91 3.95 24.56
N ASN A 469 11.52 4.96 23.92
CA ASN A 469 11.65 6.33 24.38
C ASN A 469 12.42 6.49 25.72
N MET A 470 13.09 5.45 26.21
CA MET A 470 13.86 5.47 27.44
C MET A 470 15.36 5.46 27.13
N SER A 471 16.14 6.21 27.93
CA SER A 471 17.59 6.08 27.89
C SER A 471 18.02 4.66 28.23
N TRP A 472 19.19 4.25 27.76
CA TRP A 472 19.74 2.93 28.04
C TRP A 472 19.75 2.58 29.54
N ASP A 473 20.19 3.51 30.40
CA ASP A 473 20.28 3.28 31.84
C ASP A 473 18.91 3.01 32.47
N LYS A 474 17.89 3.79 32.07
CA LYS A 474 16.51 3.61 32.53
C LYS A 474 15.93 2.28 32.04
N PHE A 475 16.15 1.97 30.76
CA PHE A 475 15.71 0.71 30.17
C PHE A 475 16.33 -0.50 30.89
N LYS A 476 17.63 -0.47 31.15
CA LYS A 476 18.36 -1.52 31.88
C LYS A 476 17.87 -1.66 33.32
N GLN A 477 17.66 -0.54 34.02
CA GLN A 477 17.14 -0.56 35.39
C GLN A 477 15.72 -1.16 35.48
N GLN A 478 14.87 -0.86 34.51
CA GLN A 478 13.47 -1.30 34.51
C GLN A 478 13.30 -2.76 34.07
N THR A 479 14.10 -3.22 33.09
CA THR A 479 13.93 -4.54 32.48
C THR A 479 14.92 -5.58 32.97
N GLY A 480 16.08 -5.16 33.48
CA GLY A 480 17.20 -6.06 33.80
C GLY A 480 17.92 -6.63 32.57
N ILE A 481 17.56 -6.20 31.35
CA ILE A 481 18.18 -6.64 30.09
C ILE A 481 19.58 -6.04 29.98
N ASP A 482 20.58 -6.87 29.69
CA ASP A 482 21.95 -6.41 29.48
C ASP A 482 22.31 -6.31 27.98
N ILE A 483 23.42 -5.64 27.69
CA ILE A 483 23.90 -5.40 26.32
C ILE A 483 24.11 -6.69 25.52
N TRP A 484 24.53 -7.75 26.20
CA TRP A 484 24.80 -9.06 25.61
C TRP A 484 23.53 -9.85 25.28
N ASP A 485 22.42 -9.54 25.95
CA ASP A 485 21.12 -10.13 25.64
C ASP A 485 20.58 -9.59 24.30
N LEU A 486 20.95 -8.36 23.93
CA LEU A 486 20.50 -7.68 22.70
C LEU A 486 21.42 -7.93 21.49
N TRP A 487 22.74 -7.93 21.70
CA TRP A 487 23.73 -8.08 20.64
C TRP A 487 24.77 -9.15 20.96
N PRO A 488 24.37 -10.43 21.06
CA PRO A 488 25.28 -11.51 21.42
C PRO A 488 26.45 -11.67 20.44
N ASP A 489 26.24 -11.36 19.15
CA ASP A 489 27.23 -11.58 18.07
C ASP A 489 28.10 -10.35 17.76
N LEU A 490 27.79 -9.19 18.34
CA LEU A 490 28.52 -7.93 18.07
C LEU A 490 29.41 -7.51 19.24
N GLN A 491 29.95 -8.47 20.00
CA GLN A 491 30.74 -8.14 21.19
C GLN A 491 31.97 -7.29 20.86
N ASN A 492 32.64 -7.64 19.77
CA ASN A 492 33.86 -6.97 19.31
C ASN A 492 33.61 -5.83 18.30
N ASN A 493 32.35 -5.50 18.00
CA ASN A 493 31.98 -4.49 17.00
C ASN A 493 30.91 -3.51 17.56
N PRO A 494 31.22 -2.74 18.62
CA PRO A 494 30.27 -1.79 19.22
C PRO A 494 29.76 -0.72 18.25
N GLU A 495 30.56 -0.35 17.25
CA GLU A 495 30.24 0.62 16.21
C GLU A 495 29.17 0.16 15.22
N LYS A 496 28.73 -1.11 15.29
CA LYS A 496 27.64 -1.66 14.47
C LYS A 496 26.32 -1.81 15.22
N ARG A 497 26.29 -1.57 16.53
CA ARG A 497 25.11 -1.79 17.36
C ARG A 497 24.10 -0.67 17.16
N THR A 498 22.90 -1.02 16.72
CA THR A 498 21.77 -0.12 16.51
C THR A 498 20.51 -0.73 17.11
N LEU A 499 19.47 0.09 17.33
CA LEU A 499 18.18 -0.45 17.77
C LEU A 499 17.58 -1.41 16.71
N ALA A 500 17.78 -1.13 15.43
CA ALA A 500 17.31 -1.98 14.33
C ALA A 500 17.86 -3.41 14.40
N ASN A 501 19.12 -3.60 14.80
CA ASN A 501 19.74 -4.93 14.91
C ASN A 501 19.80 -5.49 16.33
N ALA A 502 19.13 -4.86 17.30
CA ALA A 502 18.96 -5.40 18.66
C ALA A 502 17.94 -6.53 18.66
N ARG A 503 18.29 -7.70 19.22
CA ARG A 503 17.40 -8.89 19.30
C ARG A 503 16.36 -8.75 20.41
N LEU A 504 15.36 -7.91 20.16
CA LEU A 504 14.31 -7.56 21.11
C LEU A 504 13.08 -8.46 21.07
N TYR A 505 12.76 -9.06 19.92
CA TYR A 505 11.43 -9.60 19.66
C TYR A 505 11.42 -11.13 19.77
N PRO A 506 10.75 -11.72 20.77
CA PRO A 506 10.58 -13.16 20.88
C PRO A 506 9.83 -13.73 19.68
N VAL A 507 10.28 -14.89 19.19
CA VAL A 507 9.64 -15.62 18.09
C VAL A 507 9.34 -17.08 18.43
N LEU A 508 10.11 -17.69 19.33
CA LEU A 508 9.89 -19.07 19.77
C LEU A 508 10.22 -19.23 21.25
N HIS A 509 9.32 -19.87 22.00
CA HIS A 509 9.45 -20.13 23.44
C HIS A 509 9.74 -21.61 23.69
N PHE A 510 10.74 -21.93 24.52
CA PHE A 510 11.14 -23.33 24.77
C PHE A 510 10.13 -24.11 25.64
N ASN A 511 9.38 -23.43 26.51
CA ASN A 511 8.55 -24.07 27.53
C ASN A 511 7.03 -23.88 27.34
N ASN A 512 6.60 -23.19 26.27
CA ASN A 512 5.20 -22.94 26.00
C ASN A 512 4.95 -22.94 24.49
N ILE A 513 3.88 -23.58 24.05
CA ILE A 513 3.25 -23.27 22.76
C ILE A 513 2.56 -21.93 22.99
N SER A 514 3.31 -20.83 22.93
CA SER A 514 2.74 -19.52 23.25
C SER A 514 1.67 -19.16 22.22
N SER A 515 0.49 -18.83 22.73
CA SER A 515 -0.48 -18.03 21.97
C SER A 515 0.09 -16.62 21.75
N LEU A 516 -0.35 -15.94 20.69
CA LEU A 516 -0.25 -14.51 20.28
C LEU A 516 -0.07 -13.41 21.36
N ASN A 517 -0.09 -13.74 22.65
CA ASN A 517 -0.48 -12.89 23.78
C ASN A 517 0.65 -12.58 24.76
N GLU A 518 1.75 -13.34 24.79
CA GLU A 518 2.81 -13.21 25.81
C GLU A 518 4.05 -12.44 25.32
N ASP A 519 4.23 -12.30 24.00
CA ASP A 519 5.45 -11.74 23.39
C ASP A 519 5.67 -10.25 23.65
N LEU A 520 4.62 -9.53 24.06
CA LEU A 520 4.68 -8.12 24.44
C LEU A 520 4.56 -7.90 25.96
N LEU A 521 4.22 -8.93 26.74
CA LEU A 521 3.95 -8.80 28.17
C LEU A 521 5.21 -8.48 28.98
N TRP A 522 6.37 -8.93 28.52
CA TRP A 522 7.66 -8.58 29.14
C TRP A 522 7.89 -7.08 29.21
N PHE A 523 7.26 -6.30 28.31
CA PHE A 523 7.33 -4.86 28.31
C PHE A 523 6.21 -4.22 29.15
N PHE A 524 4.95 -4.62 28.95
CA PHE A 524 3.81 -3.96 29.61
C PHE A 524 3.72 -4.28 31.11
N ASN A 525 4.27 -5.41 31.54
CA ASN A 525 4.26 -5.83 32.94
C ASN A 525 5.54 -6.63 33.23
N PRO A 526 6.71 -5.98 33.38
CA PRO A 526 7.99 -6.67 33.54
C PRO A 526 8.06 -7.38 34.90
N THR A 527 7.52 -8.60 34.96
CA THR A 527 7.72 -9.50 36.09
C THR A 527 8.94 -10.37 35.85
N GLN A 528 9.52 -10.90 36.92
CA GLN A 528 10.67 -11.81 36.82
C GLN A 528 10.37 -13.04 35.94
N ILE A 529 9.11 -13.49 35.90
CA ILE A 529 8.65 -14.61 35.07
C ILE A 529 8.74 -14.24 33.58
N PHE A 530 8.17 -13.10 33.19
CA PHE A 530 8.19 -12.68 31.78
C PHE A 530 9.60 -12.35 31.30
N PHE A 531 10.46 -11.83 32.17
CA PHE A 531 11.87 -11.63 31.83
C PHE A 531 12.60 -12.96 31.59
N GLN A 532 12.42 -13.98 32.44
CA GLN A 532 13.02 -15.30 32.23
C GLN A 532 12.51 -15.97 30.95
N GLN A 533 11.22 -15.83 30.66
CA GLN A 533 10.62 -16.29 29.42
C GLN A 533 11.21 -15.56 28.21
N TRP A 534 11.26 -14.23 28.23
CA TRP A 534 11.89 -13.43 27.18
C TRP A 534 13.35 -13.83 26.99
N LYS A 535 14.10 -14.04 28.08
CA LYS A 535 15.52 -14.39 28.07
C LYS A 535 15.77 -15.75 27.43
N SER A 536 14.93 -16.74 27.73
CA SER A 536 15.00 -18.09 27.18
C SER A 536 14.48 -18.20 25.75
N SER A 537 13.66 -17.24 25.28
CA SER A 537 13.11 -17.26 23.93
C SER A 537 14.18 -17.10 22.85
N TRP A 538 13.95 -17.70 21.68
CA TRP A 538 14.65 -17.28 20.47
C TRP A 538 14.09 -15.93 20.04
N ARG A 539 14.97 -14.96 19.75
CA ARG A 539 14.63 -13.57 19.46
C ARG A 539 15.22 -13.12 18.12
N LEU A 540 14.47 -12.31 17.41
CA LEU A 540 14.91 -11.62 16.20
C LEU A 540 15.06 -10.13 16.45
N SER A 541 15.88 -9.48 15.62
CA SER A 541 15.93 -8.02 15.57
C SER A 541 14.87 -7.44 14.63
N LEU A 542 14.61 -6.14 14.73
CA LEU A 542 13.69 -5.46 13.81
C LEU A 542 14.16 -5.61 12.36
N HIS A 543 15.48 -5.52 12.14
CA HIS A 543 16.10 -5.69 10.84
C HIS A 543 15.84 -7.08 10.26
N ASP A 544 16.04 -8.13 11.07
CA ASP A 544 15.78 -9.52 10.65
C ASP A 544 14.30 -9.70 10.28
N ILE A 545 13.39 -9.17 11.11
CA ILE A 545 11.95 -9.25 10.89
C ILE A 545 11.54 -8.58 9.58
N LEU A 546 12.03 -7.36 9.32
CA LEU A 546 11.64 -6.59 8.13
C LEU A 546 12.19 -7.19 6.83
N ILE A 547 13.37 -7.83 6.87
CA ILE A 547 13.94 -8.48 5.68
C ILE A 547 13.21 -9.78 5.34
N HIS A 548 12.65 -10.49 6.33
CA HIS A 548 11.95 -11.76 6.14
C HIS A 548 10.42 -11.61 6.19
N ALA A 549 9.92 -10.38 6.17
CA ALA A 549 8.50 -10.08 6.21
C ALA A 549 7.80 -10.60 4.95
N ASN A 550 6.70 -11.32 5.13
CA ASN A 550 5.89 -11.82 4.03
C ASN A 550 4.91 -10.75 3.54
N VAL A 551 5.37 -9.92 2.60
CA VAL A 551 4.61 -8.77 2.09
C VAL A 551 3.28 -9.20 1.47
N PHE A 552 3.27 -10.31 0.72
CA PHE A 552 2.07 -10.79 0.04
C PHE A 552 0.98 -11.23 1.03
N LYS A 553 1.34 -11.97 2.08
CA LYS A 553 0.40 -12.39 3.13
C LYS A 553 -0.09 -11.21 3.95
N GLU A 554 0.75 -10.22 4.25
CA GLU A 554 0.31 -8.99 4.91
C GLU A 554 -0.76 -8.26 4.08
N ILE A 555 -0.52 -8.08 2.77
CA ILE A 555 -1.50 -7.49 1.85
C ILE A 555 -2.79 -8.30 1.80
N THR A 556 -2.69 -9.62 1.63
CA THR A 556 -3.83 -10.53 1.57
C THR A 556 -4.67 -10.43 2.86
N ARG A 557 -4.01 -10.32 4.01
CA ARG A 557 -4.69 -10.14 5.29
C ARG A 557 -5.42 -8.80 5.39
N ARG A 558 -4.80 -7.71 4.93
CA ARG A 558 -5.44 -6.38 4.86
C ARG A 558 -6.70 -6.43 3.99
N GLN A 559 -6.64 -7.12 2.85
CA GLN A 559 -7.78 -7.31 1.97
C GLN A 559 -8.87 -8.17 2.61
N ASN A 560 -8.52 -9.27 3.27
CA ASN A 560 -9.50 -10.09 4.00
C ASN A 560 -10.24 -9.31 5.09
N LEU A 561 -9.53 -8.43 5.82
CA LEU A 561 -10.15 -7.52 6.79
C LEU A 561 -11.03 -6.48 6.09
N PHE A 562 -10.57 -5.92 4.97
CA PHE A 562 -11.35 -5.01 4.13
C PHE A 562 -12.66 -5.64 3.68
N HIS A 563 -12.66 -6.87 3.19
CA HIS A 563 -13.87 -7.57 2.77
C HIS A 563 -14.77 -7.94 3.95
N THR A 564 -14.18 -8.29 5.10
CA THR A 564 -14.94 -8.52 6.33
C THR A 564 -15.70 -7.26 6.77
N ILE A 565 -15.04 -6.11 6.76
CA ILE A 565 -15.67 -4.82 7.07
C ILE A 565 -16.69 -4.43 5.99
N SER A 566 -16.38 -4.64 4.71
CA SER A 566 -17.30 -4.36 3.59
C SER A 566 -18.60 -5.12 3.75
N ARG A 567 -18.53 -6.43 4.03
CA ARG A 567 -19.69 -7.29 4.25
C ARG A 567 -20.56 -6.76 5.40
N GLN A 568 -19.96 -6.44 6.55
CA GLN A 568 -20.71 -5.91 7.69
C GLN A 568 -21.34 -4.55 7.38
N LYS A 569 -20.61 -3.65 6.70
CA LYS A 569 -21.14 -2.33 6.30
C LYS A 569 -22.30 -2.46 5.33
N ILE A 570 -22.20 -3.34 4.33
CA ILE A 570 -23.30 -3.59 3.39
C ILE A 570 -24.53 -4.12 4.14
N LEU A 571 -24.37 -5.10 5.03
CA LEU A 571 -25.48 -5.62 5.84
C LEU A 571 -26.11 -4.52 6.71
N ASN A 572 -25.30 -3.71 7.40
CA ASN A 572 -25.77 -2.60 8.22
C ASN A 572 -26.55 -1.57 7.38
N LEU A 573 -26.06 -1.21 6.19
CA LEU A 573 -26.75 -0.31 5.27
C LEU A 573 -28.09 -0.90 4.81
N LEU A 574 -28.15 -2.20 4.50
CA LEU A 574 -29.40 -2.86 4.10
C LEU A 574 -30.41 -2.92 5.26
N PHE A 575 -29.96 -3.16 6.49
CA PHE A 575 -30.80 -3.10 7.68
C PHE A 575 -31.31 -1.68 7.97
N LEU A 576 -30.47 -0.66 7.75
CA LEU A 576 -30.81 0.76 7.94
C LEU A 576 -31.68 1.36 6.82
N HIS A 577 -31.57 0.89 5.58
CA HIS A 577 -32.46 1.30 4.48
C HIS A 577 -33.90 0.81 4.68
N GLY A 578 -34.12 -0.21 5.53
CA GLY A 578 -35.43 -0.49 6.12
C GLY A 578 -36.01 0.66 6.95
N SER A 579 -35.18 1.60 7.38
CA SER A 579 -35.53 2.75 8.22
C SER A 579 -35.06 4.08 7.61
N LYS A 580 -35.77 4.62 6.61
CA LYS A 580 -35.85 6.04 6.18
C LYS A 580 -34.59 6.96 6.20
N GLN A 581 -33.35 6.47 6.30
CA GLN A 581 -32.15 7.31 6.23
C GLN A 581 -31.50 7.23 4.85
N LYS A 582 -31.31 8.40 4.22
CA LYS A 582 -30.49 8.59 3.03
C LYS A 582 -29.03 8.69 3.48
N THR A 583 -28.26 7.62 3.33
CA THR A 583 -26.80 7.69 3.35
C THR A 583 -26.30 7.98 1.93
N ASN A 584 -25.28 8.84 1.79
CA ASN A 584 -24.69 9.21 0.50
C ASN A 584 -23.80 8.10 -0.11
N ASP A 585 -23.38 7.11 0.67
CA ASP A 585 -22.56 5.99 0.19
C ASP A 585 -23.47 4.87 -0.35
N SER A 586 -23.41 4.62 -1.66
CA SER A 586 -24.12 3.48 -2.27
C SER A 586 -23.40 2.18 -1.92
N TYR A 587 -24.07 1.26 -1.19
CA TYR A 587 -23.52 -0.08 -0.90
C TYR A 587 -23.11 -0.85 -2.16
N LEU A 588 -23.66 -0.47 -3.33
CA LEU A 588 -23.34 -1.09 -4.62
C LEU A 588 -21.87 -0.96 -4.99
N ALA A 589 -21.21 0.16 -4.67
CA ALA A 589 -19.78 0.31 -4.97
C ALA A 589 -18.95 -0.71 -4.17
N LEU A 590 -19.22 -0.83 -2.87
CA LEU A 590 -18.58 -1.83 -1.99
C LEU A 590 -18.89 -3.26 -2.43
N LEU A 591 -20.13 -3.50 -2.88
CA LEU A 591 -20.56 -4.80 -3.38
C LEU A 591 -19.82 -5.20 -4.65
N LYS A 592 -19.78 -4.31 -5.66
CA LYS A 592 -19.07 -4.53 -6.92
C LYS A 592 -17.60 -4.81 -6.69
N GLN A 593 -16.97 -4.03 -5.80
CA GLN A 593 -15.58 -4.24 -5.40
C GLN A 593 -15.36 -5.64 -4.79
N THR A 594 -16.18 -6.00 -3.80
CA THR A 594 -16.08 -7.31 -3.11
C THR A 594 -16.22 -8.47 -4.10
N ILE A 595 -17.10 -8.35 -5.09
CA ILE A 595 -17.33 -9.38 -6.11
C ILE A 595 -16.18 -9.43 -7.10
N ALA A 596 -15.70 -8.27 -7.57
CA ALA A 596 -14.53 -8.21 -8.43
C ALA A 596 -13.36 -8.96 -7.78
N ASP A 597 -13.15 -8.78 -6.48
CA ASP A 597 -12.03 -9.35 -5.73
C ASP A 597 -12.20 -10.84 -5.39
N GLY A 598 -13.25 -11.49 -5.89
CA GLY A 598 -13.46 -12.93 -5.74
C GLY A 598 -14.19 -13.34 -4.46
N HIS A 599 -14.70 -12.39 -3.67
CA HIS A 599 -15.43 -12.65 -2.43
C HIS A 599 -16.96 -12.74 -2.63
N SER A 600 -17.40 -13.13 -3.82
CA SER A 600 -18.83 -13.26 -4.12
C SER A 600 -19.52 -14.34 -3.28
N THR A 601 -18.86 -15.49 -3.06
CA THR A 601 -19.41 -16.59 -2.27
C THR A 601 -19.59 -16.21 -0.81
N ASP A 602 -18.55 -15.64 -0.19
CA ASP A 602 -18.60 -15.12 1.18
C ASP A 602 -19.73 -14.11 1.39
N MET A 603 -20.00 -13.29 0.36
CA MET A 603 -21.05 -12.29 0.39
C MET A 603 -22.45 -12.93 0.28
N LEU A 604 -22.64 -13.89 -0.63
CA LEU A 604 -23.90 -14.64 -0.75
C LEU A 604 -24.22 -15.41 0.54
N ASP A 605 -23.24 -16.09 1.13
CA ASP A 605 -23.43 -16.84 2.39
C ASP A 605 -23.79 -15.91 3.56
N ALA A 606 -23.29 -14.68 3.54
CA ALA A 606 -23.66 -13.66 4.52
C ALA A 606 -25.11 -13.19 4.34
N PHE A 607 -25.54 -12.96 3.09
CA PHE A 607 -26.92 -12.62 2.80
C PHE A 607 -27.88 -13.75 3.12
N ASP A 608 -27.51 -14.99 2.86
CA ASP A 608 -28.31 -16.16 3.18
C ASP A 608 -28.55 -16.29 4.69
N ARG A 609 -27.48 -16.20 5.49
CA ARG A 609 -27.58 -16.18 6.96
C ARG A 609 -28.47 -15.02 7.43
N ALA A 610 -28.25 -13.81 6.89
CA ALA A 610 -29.07 -12.65 7.23
C ALA A 610 -30.55 -12.84 6.86
N CYS A 611 -30.86 -13.51 5.74
CA CYS A 611 -32.23 -13.85 5.35
C CYS A 611 -32.86 -14.84 6.33
N LEU A 612 -32.13 -15.91 6.69
CA LEU A 612 -32.61 -16.92 7.64
C LEU A 612 -32.89 -16.31 9.03
N ASP A 613 -31.96 -15.51 9.54
CA ASP A 613 -32.07 -14.83 10.84
C ASP A 613 -33.21 -13.80 10.89
N ASN A 614 -33.57 -13.22 9.75
CA ASN A 614 -34.62 -12.21 9.63
C ASN A 614 -35.84 -12.68 8.83
N SER A 615 -36.11 -13.99 8.80
CA SER A 615 -37.20 -14.62 8.03
C SER A 615 -38.59 -14.03 8.30
N ASN A 616 -38.80 -13.38 9.45
CA ASN A 616 -40.08 -12.75 9.82
C ASN A 616 -40.18 -11.25 9.48
N LYS A 617 -39.12 -10.64 8.92
CA LYS A 617 -39.07 -9.19 8.65
C LYS A 617 -39.08 -8.91 7.15
N LEU A 618 -40.29 -8.83 6.57
CA LEU A 618 -40.53 -8.65 5.13
C LEU A 618 -39.71 -7.53 4.48
N GLN A 619 -39.59 -6.38 5.15
CA GLN A 619 -38.87 -5.23 4.61
C GLN A 619 -37.37 -5.52 4.47
N ILE A 620 -36.76 -6.12 5.49
CA ILE A 620 -35.34 -6.51 5.47
C ILE A 620 -35.10 -7.58 4.40
N LEU A 621 -35.98 -8.59 4.33
CA LEU A 621 -35.90 -9.64 3.31
C LEU A 621 -35.97 -9.08 1.89
N SER A 622 -36.85 -8.11 1.64
CA SER A 622 -36.94 -7.48 0.32
C SER A 622 -35.63 -6.76 -0.08
N CYS A 623 -34.98 -6.08 0.86
CA CYS A 623 -33.68 -5.45 0.63
C CYS A 623 -32.58 -6.48 0.39
N LEU A 624 -32.55 -7.57 1.18
CA LEU A 624 -31.56 -8.65 1.04
C LEU A 624 -31.71 -9.39 -0.29
N PHE A 625 -32.94 -9.70 -0.72
CA PHE A 625 -33.18 -10.35 -2.01
C PHE A 625 -32.73 -9.48 -3.19
N SER A 626 -33.00 -8.17 -3.14
CA SER A 626 -32.49 -7.23 -4.14
C SER A 626 -30.95 -7.16 -4.14
N ALA A 627 -30.32 -7.20 -2.96
CA ALA A 627 -28.86 -7.24 -2.85
C ALA A 627 -28.28 -8.54 -3.44
N ILE A 628 -28.90 -9.69 -3.18
CA ILE A 628 -28.51 -10.97 -3.80
C ILE A 628 -28.66 -10.91 -5.33
N ALA A 629 -29.74 -10.33 -5.84
CA ALA A 629 -29.92 -10.13 -7.28
C ALA A 629 -28.80 -9.26 -7.88
N ASN A 630 -28.43 -8.18 -7.19
CA ASN A 630 -27.28 -7.35 -7.59
C ASN A 630 -25.97 -8.14 -7.59
N THR A 631 -25.73 -8.97 -6.58
CA THR A 631 -24.54 -9.83 -6.51
C THR A 631 -24.46 -10.80 -7.67
N LEU A 632 -25.55 -11.53 -7.92
CA LEU A 632 -25.61 -12.52 -9.00
C LEU A 632 -25.40 -11.89 -10.37
N ALA A 633 -25.95 -10.71 -10.59
CA ALA A 633 -25.76 -10.00 -11.85
C ALA A 633 -24.33 -9.48 -12.03
N GLU A 634 -23.68 -9.02 -10.95
CA GLU A 634 -22.28 -8.61 -11.04
C GLU A 634 -21.36 -9.81 -11.29
N MET A 635 -21.62 -10.95 -10.62
CA MET A 635 -20.91 -12.22 -10.88
C MET A 635 -21.03 -12.67 -12.35
N ALA A 636 -22.13 -12.34 -13.02
CA ALA A 636 -22.36 -12.71 -14.41
C ALA A 636 -21.62 -11.82 -15.43
N GLY A 637 -20.89 -10.78 -14.99
CA GLY A 637 -20.23 -9.80 -15.85
C GLY A 637 -20.81 -8.38 -15.78
N GLY A 638 -21.66 -8.11 -14.78
CA GLY A 638 -22.22 -6.78 -14.52
C GLY A 638 -22.99 -6.22 -15.71
N ASP A 639 -22.60 -5.04 -16.19
CA ASP A 639 -23.27 -4.34 -17.28
C ASP A 639 -23.16 -5.09 -18.64
N GLN A 640 -22.28 -6.08 -18.75
CA GLN A 640 -22.08 -6.90 -19.95
C GLN A 640 -22.94 -8.17 -19.97
N ALA A 641 -23.58 -8.52 -18.86
CA ALA A 641 -24.24 -9.81 -18.66
C ALA A 641 -25.69 -9.89 -19.24
N GLY A 642 -26.22 -8.79 -19.77
CA GLY A 642 -27.56 -8.70 -20.34
C GLY A 642 -28.64 -8.22 -19.35
N LEU A 643 -29.88 -8.11 -19.83
CA LEU A 643 -30.97 -7.47 -19.07
C LEU A 643 -31.54 -8.38 -17.97
N ARG A 644 -31.88 -7.78 -16.82
CA ARG A 644 -32.61 -8.45 -15.73
C ARG A 644 -34.13 -8.45 -15.92
N SER A 645 -34.64 -7.78 -16.96
CA SER A 645 -36.06 -7.77 -17.29
C SER A 645 -36.49 -9.08 -17.94
N GLY A 646 -37.41 -9.82 -17.32
CA GLY A 646 -37.99 -11.05 -17.88
C GLY A 646 -38.91 -11.78 -16.90
N PRO A 647 -39.70 -12.76 -17.37
CA PRO A 647 -40.62 -13.52 -16.52
C PRO A 647 -39.84 -14.39 -15.52
N TYR A 648 -40.32 -14.45 -14.27
CA TYR A 648 -39.70 -15.22 -13.19
C TYR A 648 -40.45 -16.52 -12.85
N LEU A 649 -41.35 -16.98 -13.73
CA LEU A 649 -42.22 -18.16 -13.57
C LEU A 649 -41.53 -19.50 -13.89
N ASN A 650 -40.25 -19.64 -13.56
CA ASN A 650 -39.57 -20.92 -13.73
C ASN A 650 -40.12 -21.95 -12.72
N ARG A 651 -40.48 -23.14 -13.19
CA ARG A 651 -41.09 -24.20 -12.37
C ARG A 651 -40.25 -24.59 -11.16
N GLU A 652 -38.93 -24.58 -11.29
CA GLU A 652 -38.00 -24.95 -10.22
C GLU A 652 -37.98 -23.92 -9.09
N TRP A 653 -38.24 -22.65 -9.41
CA TRP A 653 -38.28 -21.55 -8.44
C TRP A 653 -39.67 -21.32 -7.85
N GLN A 654 -40.74 -21.79 -8.52
CA GLN A 654 -42.14 -21.53 -8.18
C GLN A 654 -42.52 -21.95 -6.76
N TYR A 655 -41.94 -23.04 -6.24
CA TYR A 655 -42.20 -23.52 -4.88
C TYR A 655 -41.87 -22.46 -3.82
N ALA A 656 -40.79 -21.69 -3.99
CA ALA A 656 -40.44 -20.63 -3.04
C ALA A 656 -41.51 -19.53 -3.00
N PHE A 657 -42.07 -19.15 -4.14
CA PHE A 657 -43.11 -18.14 -4.24
C PHE A 657 -44.41 -18.59 -3.56
N LEU A 658 -44.81 -19.85 -3.74
CA LEU A 658 -45.97 -20.42 -3.04
C LEU A 658 -45.79 -20.37 -1.52
N MET A 659 -44.60 -20.73 -1.02
CA MET A 659 -44.30 -20.63 0.42
C MET A 659 -44.37 -19.19 0.94
N PHE A 660 -43.94 -18.19 0.16
CA PHE A 660 -44.08 -16.78 0.55
C PHE A 660 -45.54 -16.31 0.59
N GLU A 661 -46.40 -16.79 -0.33
CA GLU A 661 -47.83 -16.48 -0.32
C GLU A 661 -48.56 -17.12 0.85
N GLU A 662 -48.14 -18.31 1.28
CA GLU A 662 -48.65 -19.01 2.48
C GLU A 662 -48.07 -18.47 3.81
N GLY A 663 -47.19 -17.47 3.77
CA GLY A 663 -46.52 -16.93 4.96
C GLY A 663 -45.43 -17.83 5.55
N LYS A 664 -45.04 -18.91 4.86
CA LYS A 664 -43.97 -19.85 5.24
C LYS A 664 -42.60 -19.35 4.76
N TYR A 665 -42.20 -18.16 5.20
CA TYR A 665 -41.02 -17.46 4.68
C TYR A 665 -39.71 -18.25 4.78
N LEU A 666 -39.48 -18.94 5.91
CA LEU A 666 -38.27 -19.75 6.12
C LEU A 666 -38.10 -20.84 5.05
N LEU A 667 -39.17 -21.58 4.75
CA LEU A 667 -39.15 -22.62 3.72
C LEU A 667 -38.93 -22.04 2.33
N GLY A 668 -39.53 -20.89 2.03
CA GLY A 668 -39.32 -20.18 0.78
C GLY A 668 -37.86 -19.75 0.60
N ILE A 669 -37.23 -19.20 1.65
CA ILE A 669 -35.81 -18.79 1.64
C ILE A 669 -34.90 -20.00 1.39
N GLN A 670 -35.09 -21.09 2.14
CA GLN A 670 -34.30 -22.32 1.98
C GLN A 670 -34.37 -22.88 0.56
N HIS A 671 -35.55 -22.81 -0.07
CA HIS A 671 -35.72 -23.26 -1.45
C HIS A 671 -35.02 -22.35 -2.47
N LEU A 672 -35.08 -21.02 -2.30
CA LEU A 672 -34.33 -20.08 -3.16
C LEU A 672 -32.82 -20.36 -3.09
N ILE A 673 -32.27 -20.55 -1.89
CA ILE A 673 -30.85 -20.84 -1.68
C ILE A 673 -30.47 -22.13 -2.39
N LYS A 674 -31.22 -23.21 -2.15
CA LYS A 674 -30.97 -24.51 -2.77
C LYS A 674 -31.00 -24.43 -4.30
N GLN A 675 -31.98 -23.73 -4.86
CA GLN A 675 -32.12 -23.62 -6.30
C GLN A 675 -31.01 -22.75 -6.93
N ARG A 676 -30.60 -21.67 -6.26
CA ARG A 676 -29.51 -20.80 -6.72
C ARG A 676 -28.19 -21.56 -6.86
N GLN A 677 -27.89 -22.48 -5.95
CA GLN A 677 -26.64 -23.25 -5.99
C GLN A 677 -26.53 -24.11 -7.26
N LEU A 678 -27.65 -24.55 -7.85
CA LEU A 678 -27.65 -25.30 -9.10
C LEU A 678 -27.33 -24.44 -10.33
N TRP A 679 -27.35 -23.11 -10.18
CA TRP A 679 -27.31 -22.13 -11.28
C TRP A 679 -26.07 -21.22 -11.20
N ILE A 680 -25.16 -21.46 -10.25
CA ILE A 680 -24.07 -20.52 -9.91
C ILE A 680 -22.88 -20.56 -10.88
N ASP A 681 -22.69 -21.67 -11.60
CA ASP A 681 -21.49 -21.93 -12.42
C ASP A 681 -21.52 -21.28 -13.82
N ARG A 682 -22.63 -20.66 -14.22
CA ARG A 682 -22.79 -20.10 -15.57
C ARG A 682 -23.36 -18.69 -15.54
N SER A 683 -22.74 -17.77 -16.27
CA SER A 683 -23.14 -16.35 -16.36
C SER A 683 -24.59 -16.16 -16.81
N ASP A 684 -25.08 -16.94 -17.78
CA ASP A 684 -26.46 -16.87 -18.25
C ASP A 684 -27.48 -17.34 -17.20
N LEU A 685 -27.11 -18.33 -16.38
CA LEU A 685 -27.93 -18.83 -15.28
C LEU A 685 -27.91 -17.86 -14.09
N LEU A 686 -26.77 -17.25 -13.78
CA LEU A 686 -26.62 -16.22 -12.75
C LEU A 686 -27.57 -15.03 -12.99
N ILE A 687 -27.64 -14.52 -14.23
CA ILE A 687 -28.57 -13.43 -14.56
C ILE A 687 -30.02 -13.87 -14.41
N ARG A 688 -30.37 -15.09 -14.83
CA ARG A 688 -31.74 -15.61 -14.65
C ARG A 688 -32.09 -15.81 -13.17
N ALA A 689 -31.15 -16.30 -12.36
CA ALA A 689 -31.31 -16.42 -10.91
C ALA A 689 -31.52 -15.03 -10.27
N ALA A 690 -30.77 -14.01 -10.70
CA ALA A 690 -31.00 -12.63 -10.25
C ALA A 690 -32.45 -12.16 -10.50
N ARG A 691 -33.04 -12.50 -11.67
CA ARG A 691 -34.45 -12.18 -11.97
C ARG A 691 -35.42 -12.86 -11.01
N HIS A 692 -35.13 -14.09 -10.59
CA HIS A 692 -35.97 -14.81 -9.62
C HIS A 692 -35.91 -14.17 -8.22
N TYR A 693 -34.74 -13.68 -7.81
CA TYR A 693 -34.61 -12.89 -6.57
C TYR A 693 -35.31 -11.52 -6.66
N ASP A 694 -35.26 -10.84 -7.79
CA ASP A 694 -36.04 -9.62 -8.04
C ASP A 694 -37.56 -9.91 -8.00
N GLY A 695 -38.01 -11.01 -8.60
CA GLY A 695 -39.39 -11.47 -8.51
C GLY A 695 -39.81 -11.75 -7.06
N ALA A 696 -38.95 -12.44 -6.29
CA ALA A 696 -39.22 -12.73 -4.87
C ALA A 696 -39.33 -11.43 -4.06
N THR A 697 -38.48 -10.44 -4.35
CA THR A 697 -38.54 -9.09 -3.77
C THR A 697 -39.92 -8.46 -4.01
N GLN A 698 -40.43 -8.50 -5.24
CA GLN A 698 -41.76 -7.96 -5.59
C GLN A 698 -42.90 -8.67 -4.84
N THR A 699 -42.82 -10.00 -4.71
CA THR A 699 -43.81 -10.79 -3.95
C THR A 699 -43.84 -10.36 -2.47
N LEU A 700 -42.68 -10.19 -1.83
CA LEU A 700 -42.62 -9.74 -0.43
C LEU A 700 -43.14 -8.32 -0.24
N ILE A 701 -42.83 -7.39 -1.16
CA ILE A 701 -43.36 -6.02 -1.12
C ILE A 701 -44.89 -6.04 -1.22
N LYS A 702 -45.45 -6.82 -2.14
CA LYS A 702 -46.91 -6.99 -2.28
C LYS A 702 -47.55 -7.49 -0.98
N GLN A 703 -46.95 -8.50 -0.34
CA GLN A 703 -47.43 -9.02 0.95
C GLN A 703 -47.34 -7.97 2.08
N GLY A 704 -46.27 -7.18 2.12
CA GLY A 704 -46.11 -6.07 3.06
C GLY A 704 -47.21 -5.00 2.90
N VAL A 705 -47.56 -4.65 1.66
CA VAL A 705 -48.64 -3.68 1.40
C VAL A 705 -50.01 -4.24 1.79
N LEU A 706 -50.29 -5.51 1.48
CA LEU A 706 -51.56 -6.16 1.83
C LEU A 706 -51.76 -6.25 3.35
N THR A 707 -50.71 -6.57 4.11
CA THR A 707 -50.75 -6.64 5.57
C THR A 707 -50.87 -5.26 6.22
N CYS A 708 -50.28 -4.21 5.64
CA CYS A 708 -50.53 -2.83 6.09
C CYS A 708 -51.98 -2.40 5.82
N ARG A 709 -52.52 -2.72 4.64
CA ARG A 709 -53.90 -2.38 4.28
C ARG A 709 -54.90 -3.04 5.24
N SER A 710 -54.71 -4.31 5.58
CA SER A 710 -55.59 -5.00 6.53
C SER A 710 -55.52 -4.40 7.94
N LYS A 711 -54.34 -4.01 8.42
CA LYS A 711 -54.16 -3.31 9.71
C LYS A 711 -54.83 -1.94 9.74
N CYS A 712 -54.67 -1.12 8.70
CA CYS A 712 -55.33 0.20 8.62
C CYS A 712 -56.86 0.07 8.54
N SER A 713 -57.40 -0.97 7.87
CA SER A 713 -58.84 -1.22 7.88
C SER A 713 -59.38 -1.65 9.25
N ILE A 714 -58.57 -2.33 10.07
CA ILE A 714 -58.95 -2.71 11.44
C ILE A 714 -58.91 -1.48 12.37
N GLU A 715 -57.90 -0.62 12.26
CA GLU A 715 -57.79 0.61 13.06
C GLU A 715 -58.92 1.62 12.78
N ASN A 716 -59.35 1.74 11.52
CA ASN A 716 -60.50 2.58 11.17
C ASN A 716 -61.83 2.04 11.72
N ASN A 717 -61.98 0.71 11.80
CA ASN A 717 -63.15 0.09 12.42
C ASN A 717 -63.14 0.17 13.95
N SER A 718 -61.97 0.24 14.59
CA SER A 718 -61.86 0.44 16.05
C SER A 718 -61.99 1.91 16.51
N LYS A 719 -61.98 2.88 15.59
CA LYS A 719 -62.30 4.30 15.87
C LYS A 719 -63.77 4.65 15.58
N THR A 720 -64.55 3.69 15.10
CA THR A 720 -65.99 3.81 14.83
C THR A 720 -66.85 2.95 15.76
N ILE A 721 -66.30 2.56 16.90
CA ILE A 721 -67.01 2.07 18.09
C ILE A 721 -66.66 3.03 19.21
#